data_AF-A0A9C9N1Q1-F1
#
_entry.id   AF-A0A9C9N1Q1-F1
#
_cell.length_a   1.000
_cell.length_b   1.000
_cell.length_c   1.000
_cell.angle_alpha   90.00
_cell.angle_beta   90.00
_cell.angle_gamma   90.00
#
_symmetry.space_group_name_H-M   'P 1'
#
loop_
_entity.id
_entity.type
_entity.pdbx_description
1 polymer ?
#
loop_
_entity_poly.entity_id
_entity_poly.type
_entity_poly.pdbx_seq_one_letter_code
_entity_poly.pdbx_strand_id
1 'polypeptide(L)'
;MSETSSSKVTDIAVLGLSISVERNLRRENINTIESLATVSEHDLLSIDGIGSGNLQKIKQRLTEYLSRAVPTRTRETAQRQKIRQKPKEHLLPNYVPVPSNPQKTDIAVLGLPPSVERRLRREKIDTVELLATADDRALLLIGGIGSGLLKEIKQKLAEYLAYHPLPDNLPIFIGALGFSVRIYNALRRSNIDTIEQLVAMDDDNLLSIRNFGETALAEVREKLALYLSRHPLPEKNQPVEQEEASLSIETYLKQFPKQHYLEELELPVRPYRALKRWGVHTIEHLALMTDAELLDVRNLGESSVKIVRVRLSQYLTKHSLSADFIELLMQYEALKTKSAFAFLPEQAPPTLVEECEPLSEAEILALVSAQHPIEHLGLSSRSYNMLKRVGTNTVEQLFLMNPEEILAVKNIGEMSLNEIIAALSQYLIHCPLPKAFVDAANQYKDSKTLQLSLLASNPVLSGDSNPTSPIGFELLGLASHSQSPQLKTTIASLLDQQVLQSASSLPLDEISINRLALPERMYTELSSYQIESIGALLEQPLEQFHFSTVELLQERLDYYINWLLKQQTSVLNCEIAGQGLGPVYLKIFEGTPLDAFINDWCVVLTRRERQVIYGRYGLESESLTLEQLGEQFNVTRERIRQIQKRAEKKLRHGKSLRKIEPLVVLLDYLLAEAHGLISEQEVDTAIQQHLVVGNLNPVRVAMLVFSVRDTVKHSSSLNGWGLKTLPLHLVKRIQKQFLSFLEQEKIPLSLTELMTRFKQTEFYHSYRSKLNDASLYRCLRICTEIQITEEICSLRKRGWERLGGIILALREIGESAHYETITERANALLPPELHREPHNIHAELGRHPDIFVRVGHGIFGLAEWGLENDGSLANAAYRVLTEAGKPLHADIIVDRVLKTWKVVPGSVAAALYTDDRFFNIGNNVYWIRDRELPETSLDFGDLFGTKLAQRQKEIEHWDNGIQYDTHDEVDLLRDIGTGFFDG
;
A
#
# COMPACT_ATOMS: atom_id res chain seq x y z
N MET A 1 -53.32 33.46 -17.78
CA MET A 1 -53.54 32.52 -16.66
C MET A 1 -52.48 31.43 -16.79
N SER A 2 -51.34 31.51 -16.10
CA SER A 2 -51.15 31.32 -14.64
C SER A 2 -51.39 29.86 -14.23
N GLU A 3 -50.37 29.00 -14.27
CA GLU A 3 -49.50 28.76 -13.11
C GLU A 3 -48.40 27.74 -13.38
N THR A 4 -47.33 27.90 -12.62
CA THR A 4 -46.06 27.19 -12.60
C THR A 4 -46.15 25.68 -12.37
N SER A 5 -45.46 24.90 -13.22
CA SER A 5 -44.74 23.71 -12.78
C SER A 5 -43.44 23.57 -13.57
N SER A 6 -42.32 23.99 -13.01
CA SER A 6 -41.01 23.75 -13.61
C SER A 6 -40.69 22.25 -13.55
N SER A 7 -40.60 21.61 -14.71
CA SER A 7 -40.08 20.25 -14.81
C SER A 7 -38.63 20.25 -14.33
N LYS A 8 -38.37 19.65 -13.17
CA LYS A 8 -37.01 19.42 -12.68
C LYS A 8 -36.30 18.46 -13.63
N VAL A 9 -35.56 19.02 -14.59
CA VAL A 9 -34.66 18.29 -15.47
C VAL A 9 -33.73 17.45 -14.60
N THR A 10 -33.84 16.13 -14.69
CA THR A 10 -33.12 15.23 -13.79
C THR A 10 -31.89 14.65 -14.47
N ASP A 11 -30.72 14.85 -13.87
CA ASP A 11 -29.44 14.38 -14.42
C ASP A 11 -29.34 12.83 -14.44
N ILE A 12 -28.74 12.27 -15.50
CA ILE A 12 -28.59 10.81 -15.68
C ILE A 12 -27.78 10.10 -14.57
N ALA A 13 -26.97 10.82 -13.78
CA ALA A 13 -26.22 10.25 -12.66
C ALA A 13 -27.13 9.56 -11.63
N VAL A 14 -28.39 10.00 -11.51
CA VAL A 14 -29.41 9.39 -10.63
C VAL A 14 -29.71 7.92 -11.00
N LEU A 15 -29.44 7.50 -12.24
CA LEU A 15 -29.62 6.12 -12.69
C LEU A 15 -28.54 5.15 -12.17
N GLY A 16 -27.47 5.65 -11.54
CA GLY A 16 -26.41 4.81 -10.96
C GLY A 16 -25.70 3.93 -12.00
N LEU A 17 -25.47 4.47 -13.19
CA LEU A 17 -24.72 3.82 -14.27
C LEU A 17 -23.21 3.80 -13.94
N SER A 18 -22.43 3.01 -14.68
CA SER A 18 -20.97 3.03 -14.49
C SER A 18 -20.38 4.33 -15.06
N ILE A 19 -19.33 4.85 -14.43
CA ILE A 19 -18.66 6.11 -14.81
C ILE A 19 -18.27 6.15 -16.29
N SER A 20 -17.92 5.01 -16.89
CA SER A 20 -17.60 4.92 -18.33
C SER A 20 -18.83 5.03 -19.23
N VAL A 21 -19.97 4.45 -18.83
CA VAL A 21 -21.23 4.57 -19.59
C VAL A 21 -21.78 5.99 -19.47
N GLU A 22 -21.78 6.55 -18.25
CA GLU A 22 -22.20 7.93 -18.02
C GLU A 22 -21.35 8.93 -18.82
N ARG A 23 -20.01 8.80 -18.79
CA ARG A 23 -19.11 9.64 -19.59
C ARG A 23 -19.40 9.57 -21.09
N ASN A 24 -19.73 8.40 -21.62
CA ASN A 24 -19.98 8.23 -23.05
C ASN A 24 -21.36 8.77 -23.44
N LEU A 25 -22.39 8.63 -22.59
CA LEU A 25 -23.68 9.32 -22.77
C LEU A 25 -23.52 10.85 -22.76
N ARG A 26 -22.75 11.40 -21.81
CA ARG A 26 -22.50 12.85 -21.73
C ARG A 26 -21.72 13.41 -22.91
N ARG A 27 -20.85 12.61 -23.55
CA ARG A 27 -20.14 13.00 -24.80
C ARG A 27 -21.10 13.25 -25.96
N GLU A 28 -22.16 12.46 -26.06
CA GLU A 28 -23.25 12.64 -27.03
C GLU A 28 -24.33 13.63 -26.54
N ASN A 29 -24.00 14.50 -25.58
CA ASN A 29 -24.91 15.47 -24.93
C ASN A 29 -26.13 14.86 -24.20
N ILE A 30 -26.16 13.55 -23.97
CA ILE A 30 -27.22 12.86 -23.22
C ILE A 30 -26.96 13.04 -21.72
N ASN A 31 -27.31 14.22 -21.20
CA ASN A 31 -27.05 14.62 -19.81
C ASN A 31 -28.23 14.40 -18.85
N THR A 32 -29.44 14.16 -19.37
CA THR A 32 -30.69 14.18 -18.59
C THR A 32 -31.51 12.90 -18.81
N ILE A 33 -32.35 12.53 -17.86
CA ILE A 33 -33.22 11.34 -17.96
C ILE A 33 -34.24 11.53 -19.08
N GLU A 34 -34.72 12.76 -19.27
CA GLU A 34 -35.64 13.14 -20.34
C GLU A 34 -34.97 13.00 -21.71
N SER A 35 -33.74 13.50 -21.89
CA SER A 35 -33.02 13.32 -23.15
C SER A 35 -32.70 11.85 -23.40
N LEU A 36 -32.22 11.11 -22.40
CA LEU A 36 -31.94 9.67 -22.50
C LEU A 36 -33.18 8.84 -22.87
N ALA A 37 -34.38 9.22 -22.41
CA ALA A 37 -35.63 8.55 -22.75
C ALA A 37 -36.09 8.80 -24.20
N THR A 38 -35.57 9.83 -24.87
CA THR A 38 -35.89 10.13 -26.29
C THR A 38 -34.92 9.51 -27.30
N VAL A 39 -33.76 9.01 -26.87
CA VAL A 39 -32.78 8.40 -27.78
C VAL A 39 -33.20 6.99 -28.16
N SER A 40 -33.12 6.64 -29.44
CA SER A 40 -33.48 5.30 -29.90
C SER A 40 -32.46 4.25 -29.43
N GLU A 41 -32.89 2.99 -29.36
CA GLU A 41 -32.01 1.88 -28.99
C GLU A 41 -30.84 1.67 -29.97
N HIS A 42 -31.08 2.00 -31.24
CA HIS A 42 -30.09 1.93 -32.31
C HIS A 42 -29.01 2.99 -32.10
N ASP A 43 -29.41 4.22 -31.80
CA ASP A 43 -28.47 5.33 -31.61
C ASP A 43 -27.66 5.12 -30.32
N LEU A 44 -28.28 4.62 -29.24
CA LEU A 44 -27.56 4.23 -28.02
C LEU A 44 -26.54 3.10 -28.24
N LEU A 45 -26.77 2.20 -29.20
CA LEU A 45 -25.79 1.16 -29.58
C LEU A 45 -24.66 1.69 -30.48
N SER A 46 -24.88 2.83 -31.16
CA SER A 46 -23.84 3.50 -31.95
C SER A 46 -22.79 4.24 -31.11
N ILE A 47 -23.12 4.52 -29.84
CA ILE A 47 -22.21 5.19 -28.89
C ILE A 47 -21.10 4.22 -28.47
N ASP A 48 -19.86 4.62 -28.72
CA ASP A 48 -18.66 3.85 -28.39
C ASP A 48 -18.67 3.37 -26.93
N GLY A 49 -18.48 2.06 -26.72
CA GLY A 49 -18.52 1.43 -25.40
C GLY A 49 -19.91 1.10 -24.83
N ILE A 50 -21.02 1.46 -25.50
CA ILE A 50 -22.37 1.04 -25.12
C ILE A 50 -22.76 -0.23 -25.91
N GLY A 51 -22.10 -1.35 -25.59
CA GLY A 51 -22.53 -2.66 -26.09
C GLY A 51 -23.90 -3.10 -25.55
N SER A 52 -24.49 -4.14 -26.15
CA SER A 52 -25.83 -4.65 -25.82
C SER A 52 -26.07 -4.94 -24.32
N GLY A 53 -25.05 -5.37 -23.59
CA GLY A 53 -25.12 -5.58 -22.14
C GLY A 53 -25.15 -4.29 -21.30
N ASN A 54 -24.61 -3.18 -21.83
CA ASN A 54 -24.73 -1.85 -21.21
C ASN A 54 -26.08 -1.22 -21.58
N LEU A 55 -26.54 -1.37 -22.83
CA LEU A 55 -27.90 -0.97 -23.24
C LEU A 55 -28.98 -1.60 -22.35
N GLN A 56 -28.90 -2.90 -22.07
CA GLN A 56 -29.85 -3.57 -21.17
C GLN A 56 -29.85 -2.97 -19.75
N LYS A 57 -28.68 -2.57 -19.21
CA LYS A 57 -28.59 -1.91 -17.90
C LYS A 57 -29.15 -0.49 -17.93
N ILE A 58 -28.88 0.28 -18.99
CA ILE A 58 -29.46 1.62 -19.20
C ILE A 58 -30.99 1.52 -19.18
N LYS A 59 -31.58 0.64 -20.00
CA LYS A 59 -33.03 0.41 -20.02
C LYS A 59 -33.58 -0.05 -18.67
N GLN A 60 -32.92 -1.00 -18.01
CA GLN A 60 -33.37 -1.49 -16.70
C GLN A 60 -33.41 -0.35 -15.69
N ARG A 61 -32.35 0.45 -15.57
CA ARG A 61 -32.28 1.59 -14.65
C ARG A 61 -33.27 2.69 -14.99
N LEU A 62 -33.42 3.01 -16.27
CA LEU A 62 -34.40 3.99 -16.76
C LEU A 62 -35.83 3.54 -16.44
N THR A 63 -36.16 2.27 -16.65
CA THR A 63 -37.47 1.69 -16.33
C THR A 63 -37.71 1.64 -14.81
N GLU A 64 -36.71 1.23 -14.02
CA GLU A 64 -36.76 1.29 -12.55
C GLU A 64 -37.04 2.72 -12.06
N TYR A 65 -36.36 3.72 -12.63
CA TYR A 65 -36.57 5.13 -12.29
C TYR A 65 -37.97 5.62 -12.67
N LEU A 66 -38.40 5.43 -13.92
CA LEU A 66 -39.72 5.84 -14.40
C LEU A 66 -40.86 5.14 -13.63
N SER A 67 -40.69 3.86 -13.27
CA SER A 67 -41.68 3.12 -12.46
C SER A 67 -41.84 3.66 -11.03
N ARG A 68 -40.82 4.32 -10.48
CA ARG A 68 -40.85 4.97 -9.16
C ARG A 68 -41.36 6.41 -9.20
N ALA A 69 -41.43 7.02 -10.39
CA ALA A 69 -41.78 8.43 -10.57
C ALA A 69 -43.30 8.69 -10.70
N VAL A 70 -44.15 7.65 -10.69
CA VAL A 70 -45.61 7.79 -10.84
C VAL A 70 -46.30 7.77 -9.46
N PRO A 71 -46.97 8.87 -9.04
CA PRO A 71 -47.70 8.91 -7.78
C PRO A 71 -49.07 8.23 -7.86
N THR A 72 -49.45 7.54 -6.79
CA THR A 72 -50.67 6.73 -6.69
C THR A 72 -51.94 7.56 -6.40
N ARG A 73 -52.84 7.63 -7.38
CA ARG A 73 -54.31 7.72 -7.22
C ARG A 73 -54.90 6.82 -8.34
N THR A 74 -55.89 5.96 -8.12
CA THR A 74 -56.99 6.00 -7.14
C THR A 74 -57.34 4.59 -6.67
N ARG A 75 -57.87 4.44 -5.44
CA ARG A 75 -58.42 3.18 -4.91
C ARG A 75 -59.78 2.86 -5.53
N GLU A 76 -60.07 1.56 -5.60
CA GLU A 76 -61.41 0.96 -5.43
C GLU A 76 -62.59 1.55 -6.22
N THR A 77 -62.94 0.90 -7.33
CA THR A 77 -64.35 0.67 -7.71
C THR A 77 -64.45 -0.55 -8.63
N ALA A 78 -65.62 -1.19 -8.65
CA ALA A 78 -66.00 -2.26 -9.59
C ALA A 78 -65.26 -3.61 -9.51
N GLN A 79 -65.15 -4.20 -8.32
CA GLN A 79 -65.23 -5.67 -8.20
C GLN A 79 -66.65 -6.12 -8.57
N ARG A 80 -66.96 -6.33 -9.87
CA ARG A 80 -68.10 -7.11 -10.42
C ARG A 80 -68.15 -7.01 -11.95
N GLN A 81 -67.64 -8.03 -12.64
CA GLN A 81 -68.26 -8.67 -13.83
C GLN A 81 -67.31 -9.73 -14.43
N LYS A 82 -67.46 -10.98 -13.97
CA LYS A 82 -67.44 -12.10 -14.93
C LYS A 82 -68.79 -12.06 -15.65
N ILE A 83 -68.81 -12.20 -16.99
CA ILE A 83 -69.81 -12.95 -17.80
C ILE A 83 -69.69 -12.57 -19.29
N ARG A 84 -69.48 -13.58 -20.15
CA ARG A 84 -69.69 -13.62 -21.63
C ARG A 84 -68.78 -12.67 -22.48
N GLN A 85 -68.44 -12.97 -23.74
CA GLN A 85 -68.90 -14.02 -24.68
C GLN A 85 -67.79 -14.36 -25.71
N LYS A 86 -67.77 -15.59 -26.26
CA LYS A 86 -67.11 -15.91 -27.55
C LYS A 86 -68.08 -15.62 -28.70
N PRO A 87 -67.57 -15.21 -29.87
CA PRO A 87 -67.65 -16.04 -31.08
C PRO A 87 -66.26 -16.08 -31.81
N LYS A 88 -65.74 -17.09 -32.55
CA LYS A 88 -66.27 -17.99 -33.61
C LYS A 88 -66.89 -17.19 -34.77
N GLU A 89 -66.31 -16.94 -35.94
CA GLU A 89 -65.70 -17.81 -36.97
C GLU A 89 -65.56 -16.89 -38.24
N HIS A 90 -64.85 -17.16 -39.37
CA HIS A 90 -64.14 -18.33 -39.89
C HIS A 90 -63.12 -17.91 -41.01
N LEU A 91 -62.71 -18.87 -41.86
CA LEU A 91 -62.08 -18.76 -43.20
C LEU A 91 -60.60 -18.30 -43.39
N LEU A 92 -59.80 -19.32 -43.73
CA LEU A 92 -58.51 -19.39 -44.43
C LEU A 92 -58.66 -19.00 -45.94
N PRO A 93 -57.62 -19.02 -46.82
CA PRO A 93 -56.25 -19.51 -46.64
C PRO A 93 -55.12 -18.59 -47.16
N ASN A 94 -53.86 -18.96 -46.92
CA ASN A 94 -52.93 -19.10 -48.04
C ASN A 94 -51.78 -20.08 -47.73
N TYR A 95 -51.41 -20.83 -48.76
CA TYR A 95 -50.45 -21.94 -48.74
C TYR A 95 -49.02 -21.40 -48.93
N VAL A 96 -48.09 -21.79 -48.06
CA VAL A 96 -46.64 -21.57 -48.22
C VAL A 96 -45.96 -22.92 -47.96
N PRO A 97 -45.02 -23.38 -48.80
CA PRO A 97 -44.87 -24.79 -49.09
C PRO A 97 -44.10 -25.56 -48.02
N VAL A 98 -44.36 -26.88 -47.97
CA VAL A 98 -43.53 -27.86 -47.27
C VAL A 98 -42.11 -27.84 -47.86
N PRO A 99 -41.05 -27.51 -47.10
CA PRO A 99 -39.69 -27.72 -47.54
C PRO A 99 -39.35 -29.21 -47.45
N SER A 100 -38.94 -29.80 -48.57
CA SER A 100 -38.52 -31.20 -48.64
C SER A 100 -37.11 -31.41 -48.06
N ASN A 101 -36.97 -31.26 -46.73
CA ASN A 101 -35.87 -31.78 -45.90
C ASN A 101 -36.24 -31.63 -44.40
N PRO A 102 -35.80 -32.51 -43.49
CA PRO A 102 -36.17 -32.43 -42.07
C PRO A 102 -35.38 -31.31 -41.37
N GLN A 103 -35.92 -30.08 -41.43
CA GLN A 103 -35.31 -28.91 -40.82
C GLN A 103 -36.01 -28.54 -39.50
N LYS A 104 -35.16 -28.29 -38.49
CA LYS A 104 -35.51 -28.18 -37.07
C LYS A 104 -36.43 -26.98 -36.80
N THR A 105 -37.42 -27.15 -35.93
CA THR A 105 -38.41 -26.14 -35.55
C THR A 105 -37.86 -25.25 -34.44
N ASP A 106 -37.91 -23.93 -34.60
CA ASP A 106 -37.39 -22.98 -33.59
C ASP A 106 -38.13 -23.06 -32.23
N ILE A 107 -37.38 -23.01 -31.14
CA ILE A 107 -37.86 -23.16 -29.76
C ILE A 107 -38.85 -22.08 -29.30
N ALA A 108 -38.89 -20.92 -29.97
CA ALA A 108 -39.84 -19.85 -29.68
C ALA A 108 -41.29 -20.28 -29.88
N VAL A 109 -41.55 -21.29 -30.71
CA VAL A 109 -42.90 -21.87 -30.95
C VAL A 109 -43.52 -22.41 -29.67
N LEU A 110 -42.72 -22.81 -28.67
CA LEU A 110 -43.20 -23.29 -27.37
C LEU A 110 -43.69 -22.18 -26.43
N GLY A 111 -43.54 -20.89 -26.79
CA GLY A 111 -44.01 -19.77 -25.97
C GLY A 111 -43.40 -19.75 -24.55
N LEU A 112 -42.13 -20.11 -24.42
CA LEU A 112 -41.40 -20.08 -23.15
C LEU A 112 -41.09 -18.63 -22.73
N PRO A 113 -40.89 -18.34 -21.43
CA PRO A 113 -40.49 -17.01 -20.98
C PRO A 113 -39.18 -16.55 -21.67
N PRO A 114 -39.05 -15.30 -22.15
CA PRO A 114 -37.84 -14.85 -22.87
C PRO A 114 -36.53 -14.95 -22.09
N SER A 115 -36.60 -15.01 -20.75
CA SER A 115 -35.45 -15.25 -19.88
C SER A 115 -34.99 -16.72 -19.89
N VAL A 116 -35.91 -17.67 -20.09
CA VAL A 116 -35.64 -19.10 -20.25
C VAL A 116 -35.13 -19.38 -21.66
N GLU A 117 -35.82 -18.86 -22.67
CA GLU A 117 -35.45 -19.02 -24.09
C GLU A 117 -34.01 -18.54 -24.36
N ARG A 118 -33.63 -17.34 -23.88
CA ARG A 118 -32.25 -16.83 -23.99
C ARG A 118 -31.21 -17.70 -23.27
N ARG A 119 -31.59 -18.46 -22.24
CA ARG A 119 -30.67 -19.37 -21.52
C ARG A 119 -30.51 -20.69 -22.28
N LEU A 120 -31.61 -21.24 -22.80
CA LEU A 120 -31.59 -22.41 -23.67
C LEU A 120 -30.76 -22.13 -24.94
N ARG A 121 -30.99 -21.00 -25.62
CA ARG A 121 -30.18 -20.57 -26.78
C ARG A 121 -28.70 -20.32 -26.44
N ARG A 122 -28.36 -19.80 -25.26
CA ARG A 122 -26.96 -19.69 -24.80
C ARG A 122 -26.28 -21.05 -24.66
N GLU A 123 -27.05 -22.08 -24.32
CA GLU A 123 -26.60 -23.47 -24.29
C GLU A 123 -26.82 -24.20 -25.63
N LYS A 124 -26.96 -23.48 -26.75
CA LYS A 124 -27.22 -24.01 -28.10
C LYS A 124 -28.48 -24.90 -28.21
N ILE A 125 -29.46 -24.73 -27.32
CA ILE A 125 -30.79 -25.36 -27.43
C ILE A 125 -31.74 -24.32 -28.00
N ASP A 126 -31.76 -24.22 -29.32
CA ASP A 126 -32.49 -23.20 -30.10
C ASP A 126 -33.72 -23.75 -30.85
N THR A 127 -33.93 -25.06 -30.81
CA THR A 127 -34.97 -25.77 -31.56
C THR A 127 -35.70 -26.79 -30.68
N VAL A 128 -36.96 -27.09 -31.02
CA VAL A 128 -37.86 -27.95 -30.23
C VAL A 128 -37.34 -29.40 -30.18
N GLU A 129 -36.76 -29.87 -31.27
CA GLU A 129 -36.10 -31.17 -31.41
C GLU A 129 -34.91 -31.30 -30.45
N LEU A 130 -34.07 -30.26 -30.34
CA LEU A 130 -32.97 -30.22 -29.38
C LEU A 130 -33.49 -30.21 -27.93
N LEU A 131 -34.57 -29.47 -27.66
CA LEU A 131 -35.17 -29.45 -26.32
C LEU A 131 -35.82 -30.79 -25.94
N ALA A 132 -36.41 -31.50 -26.91
CA ALA A 132 -37.01 -32.83 -26.70
C ALA A 132 -35.95 -33.89 -26.36
N THR A 133 -34.78 -33.82 -26.99
CA THR A 133 -33.64 -34.71 -26.72
C THR A 133 -32.78 -34.32 -25.51
N ALA A 134 -33.07 -33.18 -24.86
CA ALA A 134 -32.29 -32.70 -23.72
C ALA A 134 -32.65 -33.39 -22.39
N ASP A 135 -31.62 -33.94 -21.72
CA ASP A 135 -31.71 -34.52 -20.38
C ASP A 135 -32.13 -33.46 -19.35
N ASP A 136 -33.15 -33.80 -18.55
CA ASP A 136 -33.64 -33.06 -17.39
C ASP A 136 -32.52 -32.62 -16.45
N ARG A 137 -31.50 -33.46 -16.22
CA ARG A 137 -30.34 -33.10 -15.38
C ARG A 137 -29.46 -32.05 -16.04
N ALA A 138 -29.24 -32.13 -17.36
CA ALA A 138 -28.52 -31.12 -18.11
C ALA A 138 -29.26 -29.77 -18.10
N LEU A 139 -30.60 -29.79 -18.23
CA LEU A 139 -31.44 -28.59 -18.16
C LEU A 139 -31.42 -27.93 -16.77
N LEU A 140 -31.37 -28.71 -15.68
CA LEU A 140 -31.25 -28.18 -14.30
C LEU A 140 -29.89 -27.55 -13.99
N LEU A 141 -28.83 -27.92 -14.73
CA LEU A 141 -27.51 -27.29 -14.61
C LEU A 141 -27.45 -25.91 -15.28
N ILE A 142 -28.44 -25.56 -16.13
CA ILE A 142 -28.52 -24.26 -16.78
C ILE A 142 -28.92 -23.20 -15.74
N GLY A 143 -28.05 -22.22 -15.52
CA GLY A 143 -28.16 -21.23 -14.45
C GLY A 143 -29.56 -20.58 -14.31
N GLY A 144 -30.27 -20.98 -13.25
CA GLY A 144 -31.59 -20.46 -12.91
C GLY A 144 -32.79 -21.13 -13.61
N ILE A 145 -32.62 -22.28 -14.25
CA ILE A 145 -33.72 -23.21 -14.55
C ILE A 145 -33.90 -24.12 -13.31
N GLY A 146 -34.83 -23.75 -12.42
CA GLY A 146 -35.20 -24.59 -11.27
C GLY A 146 -36.18 -25.70 -11.66
N SER A 147 -36.40 -26.66 -10.75
CA SER A 147 -37.33 -27.79 -10.94
C SER A 147 -38.75 -27.38 -11.36
N GLY A 148 -39.27 -26.27 -10.83
CA GLY A 148 -40.56 -25.72 -11.24
C GLY A 148 -40.58 -25.24 -12.70
N LEU A 149 -39.54 -24.55 -13.15
CA LEU A 149 -39.41 -24.10 -14.54
C LEU A 149 -39.14 -25.28 -15.49
N LEU A 150 -38.37 -26.29 -15.07
CA LEU A 150 -38.20 -27.52 -15.85
C LEU A 150 -39.55 -28.21 -16.10
N LYS A 151 -40.41 -28.27 -15.07
CA LYS A 151 -41.76 -28.85 -15.20
C LYS A 151 -42.63 -28.07 -16.18
N GLU A 152 -42.57 -26.72 -16.16
CA GLU A 152 -43.26 -25.87 -17.13
C GLU A 152 -42.73 -26.07 -18.56
N ILE A 153 -41.40 -26.13 -18.74
CA ILE A 153 -40.75 -26.41 -20.03
C ILE A 153 -41.21 -27.76 -20.60
N LYS A 154 -41.15 -28.82 -19.78
CA LYS A 154 -41.55 -30.17 -20.20
C LYS A 154 -43.06 -30.27 -20.46
N GLN A 155 -43.90 -29.53 -19.73
CA GLN A 155 -45.33 -29.46 -20.01
C GLN A 155 -45.60 -28.83 -21.39
N LYS A 156 -45.06 -27.64 -21.68
CA LYS A 156 -45.29 -26.99 -23.00
C LYS A 156 -44.68 -27.79 -24.16
N LEU A 157 -43.55 -28.44 -23.92
CA LEU A 157 -42.95 -29.37 -24.89
C LEU A 157 -43.88 -30.58 -25.16
N ALA A 158 -44.46 -31.20 -24.13
CA ALA A 158 -45.41 -32.29 -24.29
C ALA A 158 -46.70 -31.85 -24.99
N GLU A 159 -47.22 -30.66 -24.67
CA GLU A 159 -48.38 -30.05 -25.35
C GLU A 159 -48.12 -29.84 -26.85
N TYR A 160 -46.90 -29.45 -27.23
CA TYR A 160 -46.49 -29.30 -28.63
C TYR A 160 -46.32 -30.66 -29.35
N LEU A 161 -45.60 -31.59 -28.72
CA LEU A 161 -45.31 -32.91 -29.29
C LEU A 161 -46.58 -33.77 -29.46
N ALA A 162 -47.65 -33.49 -28.73
CA ALA A 162 -48.96 -34.14 -28.91
C ALA A 162 -49.61 -33.86 -30.29
N TYR A 163 -49.23 -32.78 -30.97
CA TYR A 163 -49.73 -32.42 -32.30
C TYR A 163 -48.65 -32.45 -33.39
N HIS A 164 -47.37 -32.53 -32.99
CA HIS A 164 -46.21 -32.53 -33.89
C HIS A 164 -45.21 -33.64 -33.45
N PRO A 165 -45.41 -34.89 -33.92
CA PRO A 165 -44.49 -35.99 -33.60
C PRO A 165 -43.11 -35.78 -34.24
N LEU A 166 -42.05 -36.21 -33.54
CA LEU A 166 -40.67 -36.10 -33.99
C LEU A 166 -40.38 -37.13 -35.10
N PRO A 167 -39.57 -36.79 -36.12
CA PRO A 167 -39.16 -37.75 -37.15
C PRO A 167 -38.11 -38.75 -36.62
N ASP A 168 -38.12 -39.97 -37.15
CA ASP A 168 -37.39 -41.13 -36.59
C ASP A 168 -35.85 -41.02 -36.62
N ASN A 169 -35.28 -40.10 -37.41
CA ASN A 169 -33.83 -39.89 -37.55
C ASN A 169 -33.38 -38.53 -36.97
N LEU A 170 -33.50 -38.37 -35.64
CA LEU A 170 -32.91 -37.22 -34.92
C LEU A 170 -31.45 -37.53 -34.49
N PRO A 171 -30.49 -36.60 -34.67
CA PRO A 171 -29.13 -36.79 -34.17
C PRO A 171 -29.12 -36.77 -32.64
N ILE A 172 -28.51 -37.78 -32.03
CA ILE A 172 -28.54 -37.98 -30.58
C ILE A 172 -27.30 -37.31 -29.97
N PHE A 173 -27.52 -36.41 -29.01
CA PHE A 173 -26.47 -35.58 -28.42
C PHE A 173 -25.70 -36.31 -27.32
N ILE A 174 -24.40 -36.02 -27.19
CA ILE A 174 -23.53 -36.64 -26.16
C ILE A 174 -23.99 -36.38 -24.72
N GLY A 175 -24.90 -35.41 -24.51
CA GLY A 175 -25.55 -35.17 -23.21
C GLY A 175 -26.36 -36.37 -22.72
N ALA A 176 -26.95 -37.17 -23.62
CA ALA A 176 -27.72 -38.37 -23.28
C ALA A 176 -26.87 -39.48 -22.64
N LEU A 177 -25.55 -39.47 -22.86
CA LEU A 177 -24.61 -40.43 -22.26
C LEU A 177 -24.29 -40.11 -20.79
N GLY A 178 -24.70 -38.95 -20.26
CA GLY A 178 -24.52 -38.61 -18.85
C GLY A 178 -23.05 -38.50 -18.42
N PHE A 179 -22.18 -37.96 -19.29
CA PHE A 179 -20.77 -37.73 -18.99
C PHE A 179 -20.55 -36.77 -17.82
N SER A 180 -19.42 -36.95 -17.12
CA SER A 180 -18.97 -35.98 -16.13
C SER A 180 -18.76 -34.60 -16.77
N VAL A 181 -19.09 -33.55 -16.01
CA VAL A 181 -19.12 -32.16 -16.50
C VAL A 181 -17.79 -31.71 -17.16
N ARG A 182 -16.66 -32.34 -16.80
CA ARG A 182 -15.35 -32.06 -17.41
C ARG A 182 -15.24 -32.63 -18.82
N ILE A 183 -15.66 -33.87 -19.03
CA ILE A 183 -15.62 -34.58 -20.32
C ILE A 183 -16.62 -33.97 -21.29
N TYR A 184 -17.86 -33.77 -20.85
CA TYR A 184 -18.90 -33.13 -21.66
C TYR A 184 -18.43 -31.77 -22.22
N ASN A 185 -17.82 -30.94 -21.37
CA ASN A 185 -17.26 -29.65 -21.78
C ASN A 185 -15.92 -29.74 -22.54
N ALA A 186 -15.24 -30.89 -22.56
CA ALA A 186 -14.05 -31.10 -23.37
C ALA A 186 -14.43 -31.50 -24.80
N LEU A 187 -15.31 -32.50 -24.95
CA LEU A 187 -15.88 -32.94 -26.24
C LEU A 187 -16.55 -31.77 -26.98
N ARG A 188 -17.43 -31.03 -26.28
CA ARG A 188 -18.14 -29.86 -26.81
C ARG A 188 -17.22 -28.73 -27.29
N ARG A 189 -16.07 -28.54 -26.65
CA ARG A 189 -15.06 -27.53 -27.09
C ARG A 189 -14.31 -27.97 -28.34
N SER A 190 -14.27 -29.26 -28.62
CA SER A 190 -13.70 -29.86 -29.83
C SER A 190 -14.75 -30.06 -30.93
N ASN A 191 -15.94 -29.46 -30.81
CA ASN A 191 -17.09 -29.58 -31.71
C ASN A 191 -17.66 -31.01 -31.86
N ILE A 192 -17.45 -31.87 -30.87
CA ILE A 192 -18.07 -33.20 -30.78
C ILE A 192 -19.35 -33.04 -29.96
N ASP A 193 -20.48 -32.82 -30.63
CA ASP A 193 -21.78 -32.54 -30.01
C ASP A 193 -22.73 -33.77 -30.06
N THR A 194 -22.50 -34.73 -30.97
CA THR A 194 -23.36 -35.92 -31.19
C THR A 194 -22.65 -37.26 -30.95
N ILE A 195 -23.42 -38.31 -30.66
CA ILE A 195 -22.89 -39.67 -30.43
C ILE A 195 -22.25 -40.22 -31.72
N GLU A 196 -22.82 -39.95 -32.89
CA GLU A 196 -22.25 -40.34 -34.19
C GLU A 196 -20.85 -39.75 -34.41
N GLN A 197 -20.66 -38.46 -34.13
CA GLN A 197 -19.34 -37.80 -34.16
C GLN A 197 -18.36 -38.38 -33.14
N LEU A 198 -18.86 -38.85 -31.99
CA LEU A 198 -18.03 -39.44 -30.93
C LEU A 198 -17.60 -40.88 -31.26
N VAL A 199 -18.44 -41.65 -31.97
CA VAL A 199 -18.12 -42.98 -32.49
C VAL A 199 -17.11 -42.90 -33.65
N ALA A 200 -17.13 -41.82 -34.43
CA ALA A 200 -16.21 -41.59 -35.53
C ALA A 200 -14.80 -41.10 -35.12
N MET A 201 -14.52 -40.95 -33.82
CA MET A 201 -13.19 -40.56 -33.31
C MET A 201 -12.43 -41.79 -32.82
N ASP A 202 -11.16 -41.90 -33.21
CA ASP A 202 -10.22 -42.85 -32.60
C ASP A 202 -9.73 -42.37 -31.22
N ASP A 203 -9.08 -43.26 -30.47
CA ASP A 203 -8.60 -42.95 -29.12
C ASP A 203 -7.56 -41.83 -29.11
N ASP A 204 -6.69 -41.78 -30.12
CA ASP A 204 -5.58 -40.84 -30.20
C ASP A 204 -6.06 -39.41 -30.46
N ASN A 205 -7.04 -39.23 -31.36
CA ASN A 205 -7.70 -37.95 -31.56
C ASN A 205 -8.46 -37.52 -30.29
N LEU A 206 -9.10 -38.44 -29.57
CA LEU A 206 -9.74 -38.13 -28.27
C LEU A 206 -8.71 -37.75 -27.20
N LEU A 207 -7.57 -38.44 -27.10
CA LEU A 207 -6.48 -38.13 -26.18
C LEU A 207 -5.75 -36.83 -26.53
N SER A 208 -5.75 -36.40 -27.80
CA SER A 208 -5.22 -35.12 -28.24
C SER A 208 -6.04 -33.91 -27.72
N ILE A 209 -7.30 -34.12 -27.30
CA ILE A 209 -8.16 -33.04 -26.82
C ILE A 209 -7.59 -32.44 -25.53
N ARG A 210 -7.51 -31.10 -25.50
CA ARG A 210 -6.92 -30.37 -24.37
C ARG A 210 -7.66 -30.60 -23.04
N ASN A 211 -6.96 -31.19 -22.08
CA ASN A 211 -7.46 -31.68 -20.78
C ASN A 211 -8.33 -32.95 -20.85
N PHE A 212 -8.23 -33.70 -21.94
CA PHE A 212 -8.65 -35.10 -22.04
C PHE A 212 -7.51 -36.02 -21.58
N GLY A 213 -7.81 -37.28 -21.31
CA GLY A 213 -6.83 -38.27 -20.83
C GLY A 213 -7.49 -39.62 -20.55
N GLU A 214 -6.70 -40.63 -20.20
CA GLU A 214 -7.14 -42.03 -20.12
C GLU A 214 -8.41 -42.25 -19.26
N THR A 215 -8.57 -41.55 -18.15
CA THR A 215 -9.81 -41.67 -17.33
C THR A 215 -11.04 -41.07 -18.00
N ALA A 216 -10.85 -40.07 -18.87
CA ALA A 216 -11.92 -39.52 -19.70
C ALA A 216 -12.22 -40.44 -20.88
N LEU A 217 -11.20 -41.03 -21.49
CA LEU A 217 -11.35 -42.03 -22.55
C LEU A 217 -12.08 -43.28 -22.03
N ALA A 218 -11.74 -43.76 -20.82
CA ALA A 218 -12.42 -44.87 -20.17
C ALA A 218 -13.89 -44.55 -19.85
N GLU A 219 -14.20 -43.36 -19.28
CA GLU A 219 -15.59 -42.95 -19.03
C GLU A 219 -16.39 -42.79 -20.34
N VAL A 220 -15.74 -42.35 -21.44
CA VAL A 220 -16.33 -42.33 -22.78
C VAL A 220 -16.62 -43.74 -23.27
N ARG A 221 -15.62 -44.63 -23.29
CA ARG A 221 -15.74 -46.02 -23.77
C ARG A 221 -16.82 -46.80 -23.00
N GLU A 222 -16.83 -46.72 -21.68
CA GLU A 222 -17.81 -47.43 -20.83
C GLU A 222 -19.25 -47.03 -21.18
N LYS A 223 -19.53 -45.71 -21.23
CA LYS A 223 -20.89 -45.19 -21.46
C LYS A 223 -21.31 -45.31 -22.92
N LEU A 224 -20.38 -45.17 -23.86
CA LEU A 224 -20.61 -45.37 -25.29
C LEU A 224 -20.89 -46.85 -25.60
N ALA A 225 -20.13 -47.78 -25.03
CA ALA A 225 -20.40 -49.22 -25.15
C ALA A 225 -21.75 -49.61 -24.53
N LEU A 226 -22.06 -49.11 -23.34
CA LEU A 226 -23.37 -49.31 -22.70
C LEU A 226 -24.52 -48.77 -23.57
N TYR A 227 -24.31 -47.64 -24.25
CA TYR A 227 -25.30 -47.03 -25.13
C TYR A 227 -25.49 -47.83 -26.44
N LEU A 228 -24.39 -48.17 -27.13
CA LEU A 228 -24.42 -48.96 -28.36
C LEU A 228 -24.98 -50.37 -28.15
N SER A 229 -24.81 -50.95 -26.95
CA SER A 229 -25.44 -52.22 -26.56
C SER A 229 -26.98 -52.17 -26.54
N ARG A 230 -27.57 -50.97 -26.50
CA ARG A 230 -29.02 -50.73 -26.48
C ARG A 230 -29.54 -50.11 -27.78
N HIS A 231 -28.67 -49.47 -28.55
CA HIS A 231 -28.98 -48.76 -29.79
C HIS A 231 -27.90 -49.02 -30.86
N PRO A 232 -28.05 -50.05 -31.70
CA PRO A 232 -27.08 -50.37 -32.76
C PRO A 232 -27.06 -49.30 -33.86
N LEU A 233 -25.88 -48.95 -34.35
CA LEU A 233 -25.69 -48.08 -35.52
C LEU A 233 -25.68 -48.90 -36.82
N PRO A 234 -26.12 -48.34 -37.97
CA PRO A 234 -26.03 -48.99 -39.27
C PRO A 234 -24.57 -49.06 -39.77
N GLU A 235 -24.14 -50.24 -40.23
CA GLU A 235 -22.73 -50.55 -40.56
C GLU A 235 -22.20 -49.86 -41.83
N LYS A 236 -20.92 -49.41 -41.80
CA LYS A 236 -20.05 -49.26 -42.99
C LYS A 236 -18.55 -49.51 -42.70
N ASN A 237 -18.06 -50.63 -43.22
CA ASN A 237 -16.72 -51.03 -43.71
C ASN A 237 -15.40 -50.40 -43.16
N GLN A 238 -14.45 -51.30 -42.85
CA GLN A 238 -13.03 -51.08 -42.48
C GLN A 238 -12.13 -50.76 -43.70
N PRO A 239 -10.82 -50.40 -43.51
CA PRO A 239 -9.78 -51.45 -43.55
C PRO A 239 -8.45 -51.27 -42.74
N VAL A 240 -7.94 -52.40 -42.22
CA VAL A 240 -6.52 -52.88 -42.14
C VAL A 240 -5.50 -52.32 -41.13
N GLU A 241 -4.79 -53.26 -40.48
CA GLU A 241 -3.72 -53.15 -39.48
C GLU A 241 -2.30 -53.33 -40.07
N GLN A 242 -1.25 -52.90 -39.37
CA GLN A 242 0.11 -53.49 -39.43
C GLN A 242 0.81 -53.42 -38.04
N GLU A 243 1.45 -54.53 -37.63
CA GLU A 243 2.29 -54.64 -36.43
C GLU A 243 3.78 -54.54 -36.78
N GLU A 244 4.61 -54.03 -35.86
CA GLU A 244 6.05 -54.33 -35.81
C GLU A 244 6.46 -54.75 -34.38
N ALA A 245 7.27 -55.80 -34.28
CA ALA A 245 7.56 -56.48 -33.02
C ALA A 245 8.86 -56.01 -32.36
N SER A 246 8.77 -55.65 -31.08
CA SER A 246 9.90 -55.61 -30.15
C SER A 246 9.62 -56.53 -28.97
N LEU A 247 10.57 -57.39 -28.60
CA LEU A 247 10.37 -58.38 -27.53
C LEU A 247 10.09 -57.67 -26.19
N SER A 248 8.86 -57.77 -25.68
CA SER A 248 8.48 -57.13 -24.42
C SER A 248 9.06 -57.88 -23.21
N ILE A 249 9.40 -57.13 -22.16
CA ILE A 249 9.87 -57.63 -20.85
C ILE A 249 8.89 -58.69 -20.27
N GLU A 250 7.61 -58.56 -20.59
CA GLU A 250 6.53 -59.49 -20.21
C GLU A 250 6.71 -60.92 -20.77
N THR A 251 7.41 -61.06 -21.91
CA THR A 251 7.73 -62.37 -22.50
C THR A 251 8.79 -63.08 -21.68
N TYR A 252 9.70 -62.32 -21.06
CA TYR A 252 10.79 -62.83 -20.23
C TYR A 252 10.31 -63.21 -18.81
N LEU A 253 9.49 -62.35 -18.19
CA LEU A 253 8.94 -62.58 -16.85
C LEU A 253 8.12 -63.88 -16.72
N LYS A 254 7.58 -64.41 -17.82
CA LYS A 254 6.86 -65.71 -17.88
C LYS A 254 7.73 -66.93 -17.55
N GLN A 255 9.05 -66.80 -17.52
CA GLN A 255 9.99 -67.91 -17.26
C GLN A 255 10.25 -68.15 -15.77
N PHE A 256 9.86 -67.24 -14.88
CA PHE A 256 10.11 -67.34 -13.43
C PHE A 256 8.80 -67.58 -12.65
N PRO A 257 8.60 -68.77 -12.03
CA PRO A 257 7.31 -69.17 -11.46
C PRO A 257 7.03 -68.66 -10.03
N LYS A 258 7.98 -67.95 -9.40
CA LYS A 258 7.75 -67.13 -8.20
C LYS A 258 8.08 -65.69 -8.54
N GLN A 259 7.10 -64.81 -8.36
CA GLN A 259 7.23 -63.36 -8.54
C GLN A 259 6.75 -62.70 -7.25
N HIS A 260 7.52 -61.75 -6.72
CA HIS A 260 7.15 -61.00 -5.53
C HIS A 260 6.34 -59.76 -5.96
N TYR A 261 5.21 -59.53 -5.31
CA TYR A 261 4.28 -58.49 -5.74
C TYR A 261 4.71 -57.10 -5.25
N LEU A 262 4.43 -56.06 -6.04
CA LEU A 262 4.81 -54.68 -5.72
C LEU A 262 4.24 -54.18 -4.37
N GLU A 263 3.12 -54.77 -3.94
CA GLU A 263 2.50 -54.61 -2.62
C GLU A 263 3.47 -54.89 -1.46
N GLU A 264 4.37 -55.88 -1.60
CA GLU A 264 5.33 -56.29 -0.57
C GLU A 264 6.45 -55.26 -0.34
N LEU A 265 6.60 -54.30 -1.26
CA LEU A 265 7.60 -53.21 -1.16
C LEU A 265 7.12 -52.02 -0.30
N GLU A 266 5.87 -52.07 0.18
CA GLU A 266 5.22 -51.06 1.04
C GLU A 266 5.37 -49.61 0.52
N LEU A 267 5.31 -49.43 -0.79
CA LEU A 267 5.52 -48.12 -1.41
C LEU A 267 4.39 -47.13 -1.06
N PRO A 268 4.71 -45.83 -0.84
CA PRO A 268 3.70 -44.81 -0.63
C PRO A 268 2.65 -44.79 -1.75
N VAL A 269 1.41 -44.47 -1.40
CA VAL A 269 0.23 -44.63 -2.28
C VAL A 269 0.40 -43.97 -3.66
N ARG A 270 1.17 -42.89 -3.77
CA ARG A 270 1.45 -42.20 -5.03
C ARG A 270 2.40 -42.99 -5.96
N PRO A 271 3.67 -43.29 -5.61
CA PRO A 271 4.53 -44.13 -6.45
C PRO A 271 3.94 -45.54 -6.69
N TYR A 272 3.38 -46.19 -5.66
CA TYR A 272 2.73 -47.50 -5.82
C TYR A 272 1.63 -47.48 -6.90
N ARG A 273 0.69 -46.53 -6.85
CA ARG A 273 -0.39 -46.43 -7.85
C ARG A 273 0.08 -45.94 -9.22
N ALA A 274 1.18 -45.20 -9.29
CA ALA A 274 1.74 -44.77 -10.57
C ALA A 274 2.42 -45.95 -11.29
N LEU A 275 3.27 -46.70 -10.59
CA LEU A 275 3.90 -47.93 -11.10
C LEU A 275 2.86 -48.98 -11.50
N LYS A 276 1.86 -49.22 -10.64
CA LYS A 276 0.77 -50.16 -10.93
C LYS A 276 -0.14 -49.73 -12.09
N ARG A 277 -0.21 -48.44 -12.43
CA ARG A 277 -0.89 -47.95 -13.65
C ARG A 277 -0.04 -48.07 -14.91
N TRP A 278 1.28 -48.11 -14.74
CA TRP A 278 2.27 -48.27 -15.81
C TRP A 278 2.51 -49.76 -16.17
N GLY A 279 1.74 -50.70 -15.60
CA GLY A 279 1.91 -52.13 -15.82
C GLY A 279 3.00 -52.80 -14.97
N VAL A 280 3.62 -52.07 -14.05
CA VAL A 280 4.63 -52.62 -13.13
C VAL A 280 3.91 -53.24 -11.93
N HIS A 281 3.87 -54.57 -11.89
CA HIS A 281 3.11 -55.34 -10.89
C HIS A 281 4.00 -56.18 -9.95
N THR A 282 5.26 -56.39 -10.31
CA THR A 282 6.19 -57.25 -9.58
C THR A 282 7.50 -56.52 -9.27
N ILE A 283 8.17 -56.96 -8.22
CA ILE A 283 9.45 -56.39 -7.77
C ILE A 283 10.55 -56.68 -8.79
N GLU A 284 10.50 -57.83 -9.46
CA GLU A 284 11.44 -58.24 -10.51
C GLU A 284 11.31 -57.34 -11.76
N HIS A 285 10.08 -56.95 -12.15
CA HIS A 285 9.87 -55.98 -13.23
C HIS A 285 10.43 -54.60 -12.82
N LEU A 286 10.16 -54.15 -11.59
CA LEU A 286 10.67 -52.88 -11.07
C LEU A 286 12.21 -52.82 -11.00
N ALA A 287 12.86 -53.94 -10.69
CA ALA A 287 14.32 -54.05 -10.63
C ALA A 287 15.00 -53.91 -12.00
N LEU A 288 14.33 -54.34 -13.08
CA LEU A 288 14.85 -54.25 -14.45
C LEU A 288 14.68 -52.87 -15.11
N MET A 289 13.85 -51.99 -14.53
CA MET A 289 13.66 -50.61 -15.01
C MET A 289 14.84 -49.71 -14.64
N THR A 290 15.24 -48.81 -15.52
CA THR A 290 16.26 -47.77 -15.25
C THR A 290 15.68 -46.52 -14.57
N ASP A 291 16.53 -45.64 -14.02
CA ASP A 291 16.08 -44.39 -13.39
C ASP A 291 15.42 -43.44 -14.40
N ALA A 292 15.84 -43.45 -15.67
CA ALA A 292 15.18 -42.71 -16.74
C ALA A 292 13.78 -43.29 -17.03
N GLU A 293 13.68 -44.62 -17.20
CA GLU A 293 12.41 -45.32 -17.40
C GLU A 293 11.44 -45.11 -16.21
N LEU A 294 11.95 -44.97 -14.98
CA LEU A 294 11.16 -44.63 -13.79
C LEU A 294 10.76 -43.14 -13.70
N LEU A 295 11.54 -42.23 -14.29
CA LEU A 295 11.20 -40.81 -14.39
C LEU A 295 10.12 -40.54 -15.45
N ASP A 296 10.08 -41.35 -16.51
CA ASP A 296 9.02 -41.30 -17.52
C ASP A 296 7.66 -41.77 -16.97
N VAL A 297 7.64 -42.56 -15.88
CA VAL A 297 6.39 -43.02 -15.24
C VAL A 297 5.56 -41.82 -14.76
N ARG A 298 4.46 -41.57 -15.47
CA ARG A 298 3.59 -40.41 -15.26
C ARG A 298 3.10 -40.31 -13.81
N ASN A 299 3.51 -39.23 -13.14
CA ASN A 299 3.28 -38.87 -11.73
C ASN A 299 4.29 -39.41 -10.69
N LEU A 300 5.31 -40.19 -11.09
CA LEU A 300 6.60 -40.16 -10.38
C LEU A 300 7.32 -38.84 -10.68
N GLY A 301 8.31 -38.53 -9.86
CA GLY A 301 9.30 -37.49 -10.04
C GLY A 301 10.53 -37.86 -9.21
N GLU A 302 11.65 -37.16 -9.36
CA GLU A 302 12.95 -37.56 -8.77
C GLU A 302 12.89 -37.97 -7.29
N SER A 303 12.14 -37.23 -6.47
CA SER A 303 11.96 -37.55 -5.04
C SER A 303 11.28 -38.91 -4.83
N SER A 304 10.28 -39.23 -5.65
CA SER A 304 9.57 -40.52 -5.62
C SER A 304 10.40 -41.65 -6.22
N VAL A 305 11.20 -41.40 -7.27
CA VAL A 305 12.14 -42.40 -7.83
C VAL A 305 13.18 -42.80 -6.79
N LYS A 306 13.76 -41.83 -6.08
CA LYS A 306 14.70 -42.09 -4.96
C LYS A 306 14.05 -42.94 -3.86
N ILE A 307 12.82 -42.63 -3.44
CA ILE A 307 12.08 -43.43 -2.45
C ILE A 307 11.84 -44.86 -2.95
N VAL A 308 11.47 -45.02 -4.23
CA VAL A 308 11.27 -46.34 -4.86
C VAL A 308 12.57 -47.16 -4.86
N ARG A 309 13.71 -46.55 -5.24
CA ARG A 309 15.01 -47.24 -5.22
C ARG A 309 15.48 -47.61 -3.82
N VAL A 310 15.28 -46.75 -2.83
CA VAL A 310 15.64 -47.04 -1.42
C VAL A 310 14.79 -48.17 -0.84
N ARG A 311 13.48 -48.21 -1.12
CA ARG A 311 12.63 -49.34 -0.70
C ARG A 311 12.96 -50.63 -1.45
N LEU A 312 13.30 -50.54 -2.73
CA LEU A 312 13.75 -51.68 -3.52
C LEU A 312 15.05 -52.28 -2.95
N SER A 313 16.07 -51.46 -2.69
CA SER A 313 17.33 -51.97 -2.14
C SER A 313 17.16 -52.55 -0.73
N GLN A 314 16.33 -51.94 0.13
CA GLN A 314 16.01 -52.46 1.46
C GLN A 314 15.27 -53.80 1.43
N TYR A 315 14.39 -54.02 0.45
CA TYR A 315 13.72 -55.31 0.26
C TYR A 315 14.73 -56.37 -0.20
N LEU A 316 15.56 -56.04 -1.20
CA LEU A 316 16.57 -56.94 -1.77
C LEU A 316 17.67 -57.35 -0.77
N THR A 317 18.01 -56.50 0.21
CA THR A 317 18.96 -56.87 1.28
C THR A 317 18.36 -57.72 2.39
N LYS A 318 17.02 -57.80 2.48
CA LYS A 318 16.29 -58.51 3.55
C LYS A 318 15.69 -59.85 3.08
N HIS A 319 15.49 -60.01 1.77
CA HIS A 319 14.91 -61.21 1.16
C HIS A 319 15.86 -61.82 0.12
N SER A 320 16.33 -63.05 0.38
CA SER A 320 17.23 -63.77 -0.52
C SER A 320 16.54 -64.19 -1.82
N LEU A 321 16.78 -63.45 -2.91
CA LEU A 321 16.40 -63.89 -4.25
C LEU A 321 17.25 -65.10 -4.70
N SER A 322 16.73 -65.88 -5.65
CA SER A 322 17.44 -67.04 -6.21
C SER A 322 18.74 -66.63 -6.91
N ALA A 323 19.79 -67.45 -6.79
CA ALA A 323 21.11 -67.20 -7.38
C ALA A 323 21.03 -66.90 -8.89
N ASP A 324 20.19 -67.64 -9.61
CA ASP A 324 19.93 -67.49 -11.05
C ASP A 324 19.48 -66.08 -11.45
N PHE A 325 18.71 -65.39 -10.58
CA PHE A 325 18.25 -64.02 -10.83
C PHE A 325 19.35 -62.99 -10.56
N ILE A 326 20.22 -63.23 -9.57
CA ILE A 326 21.35 -62.35 -9.25
C ILE A 326 22.43 -62.43 -10.34
N GLU A 327 22.73 -63.63 -10.83
CA GLU A 327 23.64 -63.84 -11.95
C GLU A 327 23.13 -63.15 -13.23
N LEU A 328 21.82 -63.22 -13.47
CA LEU A 328 21.17 -62.53 -14.59
C LEU A 328 21.20 -61.01 -14.44
N LEU A 329 20.98 -60.48 -13.22
CA LEU A 329 21.03 -59.03 -12.97
C LEU A 329 22.42 -58.47 -13.32
N MET A 330 23.49 -59.18 -12.92
CA MET A 330 24.87 -58.80 -13.27
C MET A 330 25.14 -58.88 -14.78
N GLN A 331 24.57 -59.86 -15.50
CA GLN A 331 24.68 -59.94 -16.96
C GLN A 331 23.91 -58.80 -17.67
N TYR A 332 22.77 -58.38 -17.13
CA TYR A 332 21.95 -57.30 -17.69
C TYR A 332 22.55 -55.91 -17.41
N GLU A 333 23.12 -55.68 -16.22
CA GLU A 333 23.85 -54.45 -15.88
C GLU A 333 25.15 -54.29 -16.68
N ALA A 334 25.85 -55.40 -16.99
CA ALA A 334 27.04 -55.39 -17.85
C ALA A 334 26.77 -54.92 -19.29
N LEU A 335 25.51 -55.01 -19.77
CA LEU A 335 25.10 -54.57 -21.11
C LEU A 335 24.67 -53.09 -21.18
N LYS A 336 24.19 -52.49 -20.08
CA LYS A 336 23.76 -51.07 -20.02
C LYS A 336 24.88 -50.11 -19.55
N THR A 337 26.00 -50.60 -19.04
CA THR A 337 27.05 -49.77 -18.40
C THR A 337 28.03 -49.11 -19.37
N LYS A 338 27.56 -48.04 -20.04
CA LYS A 338 28.45 -47.00 -20.60
C LYS A 338 28.28 -45.59 -20.00
N SER A 339 27.83 -45.51 -18.74
CA SER A 339 28.27 -44.45 -17.80
C SER A 339 27.88 -44.74 -16.33
N ALA A 340 28.90 -44.93 -15.50
CA ALA A 340 28.97 -44.63 -14.05
C ALA A 340 27.83 -45.07 -13.10
N PHE A 341 28.13 -46.08 -12.27
CA PHE A 341 27.76 -46.07 -10.85
C PHE A 341 28.88 -46.72 -10.01
N ALA A 342 29.18 -46.15 -8.84
CA ALA A 342 30.10 -46.74 -7.87
C ALA A 342 29.81 -46.15 -6.47
N PHE A 343 29.31 -46.99 -5.55
CA PHE A 343 29.85 -47.23 -4.19
C PHE A 343 28.82 -47.96 -3.31
N LEU A 344 29.26 -49.05 -2.68
CA LEU A 344 28.69 -49.61 -1.44
C LEU A 344 29.59 -49.17 -0.28
N PRO A 345 29.03 -49.00 0.93
CA PRO A 345 29.40 -49.95 2.00
C PRO A 345 28.17 -50.37 2.83
N GLU A 346 27.94 -51.64 3.17
CA GLU A 346 28.68 -52.56 4.06
C GLU A 346 28.46 -52.36 5.58
N GLN A 347 27.96 -53.44 6.20
CA GLN A 347 27.90 -53.79 7.63
C GLN A 347 26.96 -53.04 8.61
N ALA A 348 26.17 -53.84 9.32
CA ALA A 348 25.48 -53.50 10.57
C ALA A 348 25.50 -54.72 11.52
N PRO A 349 25.77 -54.55 12.82
CA PRO A 349 25.44 -55.54 13.85
C PRO A 349 24.17 -55.14 14.65
N PRO A 350 23.49 -56.10 15.31
CA PRO A 350 22.17 -55.91 15.93
C PRO A 350 22.26 -55.56 17.42
N THR A 351 21.17 -55.06 18.02
CA THR A 351 20.55 -55.66 19.23
C THR A 351 19.22 -55.02 19.68
N LEU A 352 18.33 -55.89 20.16
CA LEU A 352 17.38 -55.77 21.28
C LEU A 352 16.28 -54.68 21.27
N VAL A 353 15.05 -55.18 21.24
CA VAL A 353 13.83 -54.52 21.75
C VAL A 353 13.61 -55.01 23.19
N GLU A 354 13.32 -54.11 24.11
CA GLU A 354 12.65 -54.43 25.38
C GLU A 354 11.26 -53.78 25.39
N GLU A 355 10.25 -54.54 25.80
CA GLU A 355 8.86 -54.09 25.96
C GLU A 355 8.66 -53.50 27.37
N CYS A 356 7.81 -52.47 27.51
CA CYS A 356 7.37 -51.96 28.81
C CYS A 356 5.89 -51.56 28.77
N GLU A 357 5.20 -51.73 29.90
CA GLU A 357 3.74 -51.73 30.02
C GLU A 357 3.07 -50.34 29.91
N PRO A 358 1.79 -50.28 29.46
CA PRO A 358 1.04 -49.02 29.40
C PRO A 358 0.54 -48.55 30.79
N LEU A 359 0.47 -47.23 30.96
CA LEU A 359 -0.04 -46.55 32.15
C LEU A 359 -1.52 -46.85 32.42
N SER A 360 -1.94 -46.72 33.68
CA SER A 360 -3.28 -47.14 34.11
C SER A 360 -4.38 -46.16 33.71
N GLU A 361 -5.58 -46.71 33.47
CA GLU A 361 -6.77 -45.96 33.01
C GLU A 361 -7.18 -44.82 33.99
N ALA A 362 -6.84 -44.96 35.28
CA ALA A 362 -7.07 -43.95 36.31
C ALA A 362 -6.11 -42.75 36.23
N GLU A 363 -4.85 -42.97 35.83
CA GLU A 363 -3.84 -41.90 35.68
C GLU A 363 -4.15 -41.04 34.43
N ILE A 364 -4.65 -41.67 33.38
CA ILE A 364 -5.13 -40.98 32.17
C ILE A 364 -6.36 -40.11 32.50
N LEU A 365 -7.31 -40.61 33.31
CA LEU A 365 -8.51 -39.83 33.69
C LEU A 365 -8.19 -38.58 34.52
N ALA A 366 -7.13 -38.61 35.34
CA ALA A 366 -6.72 -37.47 36.18
C ALA A 366 -6.11 -36.31 35.36
N LEU A 367 -5.57 -36.59 34.17
CA LEU A 367 -4.92 -35.61 33.29
C LEU A 367 -5.90 -34.85 32.37
N VAL A 368 -7.13 -35.34 32.17
CA VAL A 368 -8.06 -34.82 31.15
C VAL A 368 -9.24 -34.05 31.78
N SER A 369 -8.93 -33.02 32.58
CA SER A 369 -9.93 -32.14 33.22
C SER A 369 -10.20 -30.82 32.47
N ALA A 370 -9.48 -30.54 31.39
CA ALA A 370 -9.75 -29.41 30.49
C ALA A 370 -9.90 -29.91 29.04
N GLN A 371 -11.11 -29.81 28.49
CA GLN A 371 -11.41 -30.21 27.10
C GLN A 371 -11.29 -29.00 26.17
N HIS A 372 -10.20 -28.90 25.41
CA HIS A 372 -10.01 -27.80 24.46
C HIS A 372 -10.50 -28.22 23.07
N PRO A 373 -11.37 -27.46 22.39
CA PRO A 373 -11.87 -27.85 21.08
C PRO A 373 -10.78 -27.74 20.00
N ILE A 374 -10.74 -28.68 19.05
CA ILE A 374 -9.77 -28.66 17.91
C ILE A 374 -9.89 -27.40 17.02
N GLU A 375 -10.94 -26.60 17.20
CA GLU A 375 -11.13 -25.29 16.57
C GLU A 375 -10.01 -24.30 16.92
N HIS A 376 -9.39 -24.45 18.09
CA HIS A 376 -8.30 -23.58 18.55
C HIS A 376 -6.95 -23.90 17.90
N LEU A 377 -6.79 -25.07 17.26
CA LEU A 377 -5.55 -25.46 16.57
C LEU A 377 -5.34 -24.78 15.20
N GLY A 378 -6.32 -24.02 14.70
CA GLY A 378 -6.17 -23.27 13.44
C GLY A 378 -6.01 -24.11 12.17
N LEU A 379 -6.32 -25.40 12.23
CA LEU A 379 -6.18 -26.37 11.13
C LEU A 379 -6.93 -25.95 9.85
N SER A 380 -6.42 -26.34 8.67
CA SER A 380 -7.15 -26.14 7.42
C SER A 380 -8.55 -26.77 7.46
N SER A 381 -9.47 -26.16 6.71
CA SER A 381 -10.86 -26.64 6.60
C SER A 381 -10.98 -28.07 6.05
N ARG A 382 -9.91 -28.67 5.53
CA ARG A 382 -9.86 -30.09 5.17
C ARG A 382 -9.57 -30.93 6.42
N SER A 383 -8.44 -30.68 7.06
CA SER A 383 -7.98 -31.42 8.24
C SER A 383 -9.00 -31.32 9.37
N TYR A 384 -9.47 -30.12 9.71
CA TYR A 384 -10.52 -29.88 10.70
C TYR A 384 -11.83 -30.65 10.42
N ASN A 385 -12.38 -30.57 9.20
CA ASN A 385 -13.65 -31.22 8.87
C ASN A 385 -13.54 -32.75 8.74
N MET A 386 -12.34 -33.31 8.52
CA MET A 386 -12.15 -34.76 8.51
C MET A 386 -12.09 -35.29 9.95
N LEU A 387 -11.35 -34.64 10.85
CA LEU A 387 -11.29 -34.99 12.28
C LEU A 387 -12.69 -34.91 12.93
N LYS A 388 -13.39 -33.78 12.74
CA LYS A 388 -14.77 -33.60 13.23
C LYS A 388 -15.79 -34.62 12.68
N ARG A 389 -15.49 -35.29 11.55
CA ARG A 389 -16.30 -36.39 10.99
C ARG A 389 -15.96 -37.77 11.56
N VAL A 390 -14.75 -37.95 12.10
CA VAL A 390 -14.34 -39.18 12.80
C VAL A 390 -14.72 -39.12 14.28
N GLY A 391 -15.05 -37.93 14.79
CA GLY A 391 -15.51 -37.71 16.16
C GLY A 391 -14.45 -37.09 17.08
N THR A 392 -13.24 -36.84 16.56
CA THR A 392 -12.23 -36.02 17.24
C THR A 392 -12.69 -34.56 17.28
N ASN A 393 -13.18 -34.14 18.44
CA ASN A 393 -13.69 -32.80 18.70
C ASN A 393 -12.77 -31.99 19.62
N THR A 394 -11.93 -32.65 20.43
CA THR A 394 -11.01 -31.98 21.35
C THR A 394 -9.54 -32.23 21.00
N VAL A 395 -8.65 -31.33 21.44
CA VAL A 395 -7.20 -31.42 21.22
C VAL A 395 -6.62 -32.65 21.91
N GLU A 396 -7.15 -32.99 23.09
CA GLU A 396 -6.73 -34.15 23.88
C GLU A 396 -7.08 -35.46 23.15
N GLN A 397 -8.27 -35.56 22.55
CA GLN A 397 -8.65 -36.69 21.71
C GLN A 397 -7.77 -36.81 20.46
N LEU A 398 -7.36 -35.68 19.88
CA LEU A 398 -6.46 -35.65 18.73
C LEU A 398 -5.01 -36.01 19.11
N PHE A 399 -4.61 -35.73 20.34
CA PHE A 399 -3.29 -36.06 20.88
C PHE A 399 -3.12 -37.57 21.12
N LEU A 400 -4.21 -38.25 21.49
CA LEU A 400 -4.25 -39.70 21.70
C LEU A 400 -4.27 -40.51 20.40
N MET A 401 -4.42 -39.86 19.22
CA MET A 401 -4.36 -40.55 17.94
C MET A 401 -2.92 -40.70 17.45
N ASN A 402 -2.52 -41.93 17.10
CA ASN A 402 -1.21 -42.18 16.51
C ASN A 402 -1.11 -41.61 15.07
N PRO A 403 0.09 -41.25 14.57
CA PRO A 403 0.24 -40.71 13.22
C PRO A 403 -0.34 -41.61 12.11
N GLU A 404 -0.29 -42.93 12.30
CA GLU A 404 -0.89 -43.92 11.39
C GLU A 404 -2.43 -43.89 11.43
N GLU A 405 -3.03 -43.71 12.60
CA GLU A 405 -4.48 -43.57 12.77
C GLU A 405 -4.99 -42.26 12.14
N ILE A 406 -4.23 -41.17 12.30
CA ILE A 406 -4.51 -39.88 11.65
C ILE A 406 -4.42 -40.01 10.12
N LEU A 407 -3.47 -40.79 9.59
CA LEU A 407 -3.38 -41.09 8.16
C LEU A 407 -4.47 -42.07 7.66
N ALA A 408 -4.97 -42.95 8.52
CA ALA A 408 -6.10 -43.83 8.21
C ALA A 408 -7.42 -43.06 8.05
N VAL A 409 -7.53 -41.85 8.59
CA VAL A 409 -8.69 -40.98 8.38
C VAL A 409 -8.85 -40.63 6.90
N LYS A 410 -9.97 -41.07 6.31
CA LYS A 410 -10.29 -40.90 4.89
C LYS A 410 -10.18 -39.43 4.43
N ASN A 411 -9.25 -39.19 3.51
CA ASN A 411 -8.86 -37.88 2.94
C ASN A 411 -7.91 -37.01 3.79
N ILE A 412 -7.40 -37.49 4.92
CA ILE A 412 -6.14 -37.00 5.47
C ILE A 412 -4.99 -37.66 4.68
N GLY A 413 -3.81 -37.04 4.71
CA GLY A 413 -2.60 -37.52 4.05
C GLY A 413 -1.40 -36.75 4.60
N GLU A 414 -0.20 -37.13 4.20
CA GLU A 414 1.08 -36.68 4.79
C GLU A 414 1.19 -35.15 5.01
N MET A 415 0.75 -34.32 4.05
CA MET A 415 0.73 -32.86 4.22
C MET A 415 -0.26 -32.36 5.29
N SER A 416 -1.41 -33.03 5.45
CA SER A 416 -2.38 -32.75 6.51
C SER A 416 -1.94 -33.34 7.84
N LEU A 417 -1.24 -34.48 7.86
CA LEU A 417 -0.59 -35.00 9.06
C LEU A 417 0.46 -34.01 9.57
N ASN A 418 1.35 -33.55 8.71
CA ASN A 418 2.39 -32.57 9.08
C ASN A 418 1.78 -31.22 9.52
N GLU A 419 0.66 -30.79 8.93
CA GLU A 419 -0.12 -29.64 9.40
C GLU A 419 -0.66 -29.87 10.82
N ILE A 420 -1.26 -31.04 11.09
CA ILE A 420 -1.80 -31.41 12.41
C ILE A 420 -0.68 -31.49 13.45
N ILE A 421 0.43 -32.18 13.16
CA ILE A 421 1.59 -32.30 14.06
C ILE A 421 2.19 -30.93 14.34
N ALA A 422 2.33 -30.06 13.34
CA ALA A 422 2.83 -28.70 13.55
C ALA A 422 1.90 -27.85 14.43
N ALA A 423 0.57 -27.96 14.22
CA ALA A 423 -0.43 -27.27 15.03
C ALA A 423 -0.45 -27.77 16.49
N LEU A 424 -0.36 -29.09 16.71
CA LEU A 424 -0.22 -29.69 18.04
C LEU A 424 1.09 -29.26 18.72
N SER A 425 2.20 -29.23 17.97
CA SER A 425 3.49 -28.75 18.48
C SER A 425 3.44 -27.28 18.90
N GLN A 426 2.78 -26.42 18.12
CA GLN A 426 2.55 -25.02 18.48
C GLN A 426 1.61 -24.86 19.69
N TYR A 427 0.62 -25.73 19.81
CA TYR A 427 -0.28 -25.75 20.96
C TYR A 427 0.47 -26.09 22.26
N LEU A 428 1.33 -27.11 22.25
CA LEU A 428 2.17 -27.50 23.39
C LEU A 428 3.16 -26.42 23.83
N ILE A 429 3.62 -25.55 22.93
CA ILE A 429 4.49 -24.41 23.27
C ILE A 429 3.75 -23.36 24.14
N HIS A 430 2.42 -23.32 24.06
CA HIS A 430 1.60 -22.33 24.74
C HIS A 430 0.75 -22.89 25.90
N CYS A 431 0.84 -24.20 26.18
CA CYS A 431 0.16 -24.85 27.29
C CYS A 431 1.05 -25.98 27.86
N PRO A 432 1.70 -25.80 29.03
CA PRO A 432 2.74 -26.73 29.50
C PRO A 432 2.13 -28.00 30.11
N LEU A 433 2.38 -29.15 29.48
CA LEU A 433 2.15 -30.47 30.09
C LEU A 433 3.27 -30.81 31.11
N PRO A 434 2.99 -31.68 32.10
CA PRO A 434 3.97 -32.07 33.11
C PRO A 434 5.24 -32.72 32.52
N LYS A 435 6.37 -32.52 33.20
CA LYS A 435 7.74 -32.88 32.75
C LYS A 435 7.88 -34.29 32.15
N ALA A 436 7.24 -35.29 32.76
CA ALA A 436 7.26 -36.69 32.30
C ALA A 436 6.79 -36.86 30.84
N PHE A 437 5.93 -35.97 30.35
CA PHE A 437 5.44 -35.99 28.97
C PHE A 437 6.45 -35.44 27.96
N VAL A 438 7.28 -34.48 28.38
CA VAL A 438 8.39 -33.93 27.58
C VAL A 438 9.52 -34.94 27.47
N ASP A 439 9.78 -35.70 28.53
CA ASP A 439 10.82 -36.73 28.55
C ASP A 439 10.49 -37.89 27.59
N ALA A 440 9.21 -38.32 27.51
CA ALA A 440 8.74 -39.30 26.55
C ALA A 440 8.80 -38.79 25.08
N ALA A 441 8.47 -37.52 24.84
CA ALA A 441 8.54 -36.92 23.50
C ALA A 441 9.98 -36.71 22.99
N ASN A 442 10.94 -36.50 23.91
CA ASN A 442 12.36 -36.35 23.55
C ASN A 442 13.01 -37.68 23.12
N GLN A 443 12.59 -38.82 23.68
CA GLN A 443 13.13 -40.13 23.29
C GLN A 443 12.89 -40.49 21.80
N TYR A 444 11.84 -39.94 21.16
CA TYR A 444 11.56 -40.16 19.75
C TYR A 444 12.39 -39.30 18.78
N LYS A 445 13.22 -38.39 19.28
CA LYS A 445 13.89 -37.35 18.45
C LYS A 445 15.34 -37.65 18.09
N ASP A 446 15.98 -38.61 18.77
CA ASP A 446 17.40 -38.90 18.59
C ASP A 446 17.66 -40.09 17.66
N SER A 447 17.71 -39.81 16.35
CA SER A 447 18.59 -40.58 15.46
C SER A 447 19.35 -39.67 14.50
N LYS A 448 20.62 -39.44 14.89
CA LYS A 448 21.73 -38.83 14.13
C LYS A 448 21.74 -37.30 13.89
N THR A 449 22.50 -36.69 14.80
CA THR A 449 23.58 -35.68 14.57
C THR A 449 23.25 -34.21 14.84
N LEU A 450 23.59 -33.77 16.05
CA LEU A 450 23.96 -32.39 16.35
C LEU A 450 25.31 -32.36 17.10
N GLN A 451 26.24 -31.55 16.61
CA GLN A 451 27.36 -31.00 17.37
C GLN A 451 27.46 -29.51 17.03
N LEU A 452 27.06 -28.64 17.96
CA LEU A 452 28.01 -27.80 18.69
C LEU A 452 27.30 -26.93 19.73
N SER A 453 28.02 -26.73 20.83
CA SER A 453 27.58 -26.13 22.09
C SER A 453 27.81 -24.62 22.15
N LEU A 454 27.05 -23.90 22.99
CA LEU A 454 27.66 -23.20 24.14
C LEU A 454 26.60 -22.77 25.19
N LEU A 455 26.54 -23.46 26.32
CA LEU A 455 26.07 -22.93 27.61
C LEU A 455 26.66 -23.81 28.73
N ALA A 456 27.54 -23.21 29.54
CA ALA A 456 27.99 -23.74 30.83
C ALA A 456 28.28 -22.50 31.70
N SER A 457 27.45 -22.17 32.68
CA SER A 457 27.36 -22.76 34.03
C SER A 457 28.13 -21.91 35.06
N ASN A 458 27.41 -21.42 36.07
CA ASN A 458 27.92 -20.65 37.22
C ASN A 458 28.97 -21.43 38.02
N PRO A 459 29.78 -20.76 38.88
CA PRO A 459 29.38 -20.74 40.30
C PRO A 459 29.74 -19.48 41.13
N VAL A 460 28.91 -19.27 42.16
CA VAL A 460 29.12 -18.70 43.52
C VAL A 460 30.50 -18.13 43.88
N LEU A 461 30.51 -16.94 44.50
CA LEU A 461 31.37 -16.62 45.66
C LEU A 461 30.76 -15.53 46.58
N SER A 462 31.22 -15.51 47.82
CA SER A 462 30.66 -14.80 49.00
C SER A 462 31.22 -13.39 49.26
N GLY A 463 30.48 -12.55 50.00
CA GLY A 463 31.03 -11.34 50.63
C GLY A 463 30.06 -10.63 51.60
N ASP A 464 30.33 -10.74 52.91
CA ASP A 464 29.69 -9.95 53.97
C ASP A 464 30.61 -8.77 54.39
N SER A 465 30.05 -7.56 54.53
CA SER A 465 30.58 -6.54 55.47
C SER A 465 29.58 -5.40 55.76
N ASN A 466 29.21 -5.30 57.05
CA ASN A 466 28.43 -4.23 57.71
C ASN A 466 29.27 -2.93 57.94
N PRO A 467 28.78 -1.88 58.64
CA PRO A 467 27.54 -1.10 58.48
C PRO A 467 27.79 0.44 58.65
N THR A 468 26.76 1.30 58.51
CA THR A 468 26.66 2.56 59.29
C THR A 468 25.22 3.09 59.37
N SER A 469 24.80 3.45 60.58
CA SER A 469 23.50 4.05 60.96
C SER A 469 23.70 5.55 61.29
N PRO A 470 22.77 6.34 61.88
CA PRO A 470 21.40 6.03 62.36
C PRO A 470 20.31 7.12 62.09
N ILE A 471 19.16 6.92 62.77
CA ILE A 471 18.09 7.88 63.20
C ILE A 471 16.83 7.88 62.31
N GLY A 472 15.60 7.67 62.81
CA GLY A 472 15.13 7.30 64.16
C GLY A 472 13.61 7.50 64.34
N PHE A 473 13.04 6.89 65.39
CA PHE A 473 11.64 7.02 65.91
C PHE A 473 10.48 6.25 65.24
N GLU A 474 10.13 5.12 65.86
CA GLU A 474 8.73 4.82 66.20
C GLU A 474 8.32 5.60 67.47
N LEU A 475 7.03 5.94 67.61
CA LEU A 475 6.16 5.48 68.72
C LEU A 475 4.73 6.10 68.64
N LEU A 476 3.72 5.22 68.68
CA LEU A 476 2.37 5.37 69.25
C LEU A 476 1.39 6.44 68.71
N GLY A 477 0.16 5.99 68.37
CA GLY A 477 -1.03 6.76 68.77
C GLY A 477 -2.38 6.65 68.04
N LEU A 478 -3.06 5.49 68.14
CA LEU A 478 -4.54 5.34 68.16
C LEU A 478 -5.40 5.53 66.87
N ALA A 479 -6.51 4.76 66.87
CA ALA A 479 -7.67 4.76 65.97
C ALA A 479 -7.45 4.37 64.49
N SER A 480 -8.24 3.49 63.87
CA SER A 480 -9.36 2.65 64.37
C SER A 480 -9.61 1.45 63.42
N HIS A 481 -10.43 0.48 63.87
CA HIS A 481 -10.63 -0.79 63.17
C HIS A 481 -11.39 -0.70 61.83
N SER A 482 -10.96 -1.50 60.84
CA SER A 482 -11.86 -2.47 60.19
C SER A 482 -11.09 -3.76 59.86
N GLN A 483 -11.79 -4.89 59.77
CA GLN A 483 -11.17 -6.22 59.67
C GLN A 483 -11.20 -6.77 58.22
N SER A 484 -10.07 -7.39 57.86
CA SER A 484 -9.76 -8.51 56.93
C SER A 484 -10.90 -9.26 56.19
N PRO A 485 -10.63 -10.09 55.13
CA PRO A 485 -9.33 -10.48 54.54
C PRO A 485 -9.26 -10.55 52.98
N GLN A 486 -8.11 -11.03 52.47
CA GLN A 486 -7.85 -11.60 51.12
C GLN A 486 -7.73 -10.66 49.89
N LEU A 487 -6.47 -10.49 49.46
CA LEU A 487 -5.96 -10.22 48.10
C LEU A 487 -6.87 -9.41 47.15
N LYS A 488 -6.60 -8.10 47.07
CA LYS A 488 -6.65 -7.38 45.79
C LYS A 488 -5.21 -7.21 45.32
N THR A 489 -4.76 -8.01 44.37
CA THR A 489 -3.49 -7.74 43.69
C THR A 489 -3.80 -6.79 42.54
N THR A 490 -3.51 -5.49 42.68
CA THR A 490 -3.81 -4.51 41.63
C THR A 490 -2.68 -4.44 40.60
N ILE A 491 -2.93 -3.93 39.38
CA ILE A 491 -1.87 -3.75 38.37
C ILE A 491 -0.71 -2.90 38.92
N ALA A 492 -0.99 -1.96 39.83
CA ALA A 492 0.03 -1.22 40.57
C ALA A 492 1.11 -2.11 41.24
N SER A 493 0.80 -3.36 41.62
CA SER A 493 1.78 -4.29 42.20
C SER A 493 2.68 -5.00 41.18
N LEU A 494 2.54 -4.73 39.87
CA LEU A 494 3.51 -5.14 38.86
C LEU A 494 4.78 -4.26 38.88
N LEU A 495 4.64 -3.03 39.39
CA LEU A 495 5.71 -2.04 39.53
C LEU A 495 6.48 -2.25 40.84
N ASP A 496 7.77 -1.90 40.84
CA ASP A 496 8.55 -1.75 42.08
C ASP A 496 7.87 -0.72 43.01
N GLN A 497 7.80 -1.02 44.32
CA GLN A 497 7.24 -0.12 45.32
C GLN A 497 7.89 1.27 45.32
N GLN A 498 9.19 1.37 45.04
CA GLN A 498 9.89 2.66 44.94
C GLN A 498 9.42 3.46 43.72
N VAL A 499 9.18 2.78 42.59
CA VAL A 499 8.66 3.39 41.36
C VAL A 499 7.22 3.83 41.57
N LEU A 500 6.39 3.00 42.21
CA LEU A 500 4.99 3.31 42.50
C LEU A 500 4.85 4.53 43.44
N GLN A 501 5.66 4.61 44.49
CA GLN A 501 5.71 5.78 45.38
C GLN A 501 6.11 7.05 44.62
N SER A 502 7.14 6.97 43.76
CA SER A 502 7.60 8.09 42.93
C SER A 502 6.54 8.52 41.91
N ALA A 503 5.83 7.55 41.32
CA ALA A 503 4.82 7.74 40.29
C ALA A 503 3.56 8.46 40.78
N SER A 504 3.32 8.53 42.11
CA SER A 504 2.24 9.33 42.71
C SER A 504 2.31 10.84 42.39
N SER A 505 3.45 11.32 41.90
CA SER A 505 3.66 12.70 41.44
C SER A 505 3.31 12.94 39.96
N LEU A 506 2.97 11.89 39.19
CA LEU A 506 2.70 11.96 37.75
C LEU A 506 1.19 12.02 37.45
N PRO A 507 0.76 12.75 36.41
CA PRO A 507 -0.64 12.84 35.99
C PRO A 507 -1.08 11.61 35.17
N LEU A 508 -0.96 10.41 35.75
CA LEU A 508 -1.19 9.14 35.04
C LEU A 508 -2.65 8.95 34.58
N ASP A 509 -3.61 9.56 35.26
CA ASP A 509 -5.03 9.55 34.87
C ASP A 509 -5.31 10.34 33.58
N GLU A 510 -4.46 11.31 33.24
CA GLU A 510 -4.59 12.13 32.02
C GLU A 510 -3.85 11.52 30.82
N ILE A 511 -2.95 10.54 31.04
CA ILE A 511 -2.17 9.91 29.99
C ILE A 511 -2.91 8.69 29.44
N SER A 512 -3.22 8.73 28.13
CA SER A 512 -3.93 7.64 27.45
C SER A 512 -3.15 6.33 27.46
N ILE A 513 -3.86 5.23 27.72
CA ILE A 513 -3.34 3.85 27.68
C ILE A 513 -2.77 3.44 26.32
N ASN A 514 -3.12 4.17 25.24
CA ASN A 514 -2.56 4.02 23.90
C ASN A 514 -1.03 4.25 23.84
N ARG A 515 -0.45 4.93 24.85
CA ARG A 515 1.00 5.14 24.99
C ARG A 515 1.79 3.86 25.25
N LEU A 516 1.16 2.81 25.79
CA LEU A 516 1.79 1.54 26.11
C LEU A 516 2.03 0.61 24.90
N ALA A 517 1.64 1.03 23.69
CA ALA A 517 1.86 0.29 22.42
C ALA A 517 1.36 -1.17 22.44
N LEU A 518 0.24 -1.42 23.12
CA LEU A 518 -0.26 -2.78 23.35
C LEU A 518 -0.87 -3.39 22.07
N PRO A 519 -0.82 -4.72 21.91
CA PRO A 519 -1.57 -5.40 20.86
C PRO A 519 -3.07 -5.11 20.96
N GLU A 520 -3.74 -4.84 19.84
CA GLU A 520 -5.17 -4.49 19.78
C GLU A 520 -6.10 -5.51 20.49
N ARG A 521 -5.67 -6.79 20.69
CA ARG A 521 -6.42 -7.76 21.53
C ARG A 521 -6.50 -7.33 23.00
N MET A 522 -5.39 -6.79 23.53
CA MET A 522 -5.27 -6.30 24.90
C MET A 522 -5.96 -4.94 25.01
N TYR A 523 -5.84 -4.06 24.00
CA TYR A 523 -6.69 -2.85 23.97
C TYR A 523 -8.19 -3.19 23.96
N THR A 524 -8.62 -4.21 23.22
CA THR A 524 -10.03 -4.63 23.23
C THR A 524 -10.46 -5.15 24.61
N GLU A 525 -9.61 -5.94 25.28
CA GLU A 525 -9.79 -6.42 26.66
C GLU A 525 -9.91 -5.22 27.62
N LEU A 526 -8.96 -4.29 27.60
CA LEU A 526 -8.91 -3.08 28.41
C LEU A 526 -10.10 -2.14 28.20
N SER A 527 -10.45 -1.87 26.94
CA SER A 527 -11.63 -1.06 26.58
C SER A 527 -12.95 -1.73 26.96
N SER A 528 -13.00 -3.08 27.06
CA SER A 528 -14.20 -3.77 27.56
C SER A 528 -14.49 -3.48 29.04
N TYR A 529 -13.44 -3.14 29.80
CA TYR A 529 -13.50 -2.66 31.19
C TYR A 529 -13.52 -1.12 31.30
N GLN A 530 -13.68 -0.39 30.19
CA GLN A 530 -13.68 1.08 30.12
C GLN A 530 -12.37 1.75 30.61
N ILE A 531 -11.23 1.06 30.46
CA ILE A 531 -9.92 1.58 30.86
C ILE A 531 -9.32 2.37 29.69
N GLU A 532 -9.24 3.70 29.85
CA GLU A 532 -8.74 4.61 28.80
C GLU A 532 -7.42 5.32 29.16
N SER A 533 -7.05 5.37 30.45
CA SER A 533 -5.83 6.00 30.96
C SER A 533 -4.95 5.04 31.76
N ILE A 534 -3.70 5.44 32.02
CA ILE A 534 -2.73 4.65 32.77
C ILE A 534 -3.05 4.63 34.26
N GLY A 535 -3.53 5.73 34.85
CA GLY A 535 -3.97 5.76 36.24
C GLY A 535 -5.14 4.80 36.49
N ALA A 536 -6.19 4.90 35.67
CA ALA A 536 -7.34 3.98 35.71
C ALA A 536 -6.97 2.50 35.51
N LEU A 537 -5.86 2.20 34.82
CA LEU A 537 -5.32 0.84 34.68
C LEU A 537 -4.69 0.33 35.98
N LEU A 538 -3.91 1.17 36.68
CA LEU A 538 -3.15 0.76 37.87
C LEU A 538 -4.07 0.35 39.04
N GLU A 539 -5.28 0.89 39.11
CA GLU A 539 -6.30 0.57 40.13
C GLU A 539 -6.98 -0.80 39.92
N GLN A 540 -6.82 -1.41 38.76
CA GLN A 540 -7.54 -2.63 38.38
C GLN A 540 -6.99 -3.88 39.06
N PRO A 541 -7.83 -4.88 39.41
CA PRO A 541 -7.38 -6.19 39.88
C PRO A 541 -6.67 -6.96 38.76
N LEU A 542 -5.55 -7.60 39.06
CA LEU A 542 -4.76 -8.41 38.13
C LEU A 542 -5.52 -9.64 37.65
N GLU A 543 -6.38 -10.19 38.52
CA GLU A 543 -7.11 -11.43 38.28
C GLU A 543 -8.17 -11.33 37.17
N GLN A 544 -8.53 -10.12 36.72
CA GLN A 544 -9.48 -9.91 35.63
C GLN A 544 -8.85 -9.95 34.23
N PHE A 545 -7.52 -9.96 34.12
CA PHE A 545 -6.80 -9.94 32.85
C PHE A 545 -6.17 -11.29 32.52
N HIS A 546 -6.07 -11.59 31.23
CA HIS A 546 -5.34 -12.77 30.77
C HIS A 546 -3.85 -12.68 31.15
N PHE A 547 -3.24 -13.81 31.54
CA PHE A 547 -1.83 -13.86 31.98
C PHE A 547 -0.86 -13.18 30.99
N SER A 548 -1.02 -13.44 29.68
CA SER A 548 -0.17 -12.81 28.65
C SER A 548 -0.36 -11.29 28.52
N THR A 549 -1.50 -10.76 28.99
CA THR A 549 -1.79 -9.32 29.05
C THR A 549 -1.06 -8.72 30.24
N VAL A 550 -1.12 -9.37 31.40
CA VAL A 550 -0.37 -8.99 32.62
C VAL A 550 1.15 -8.97 32.37
N GLU A 551 1.70 -10.02 31.76
CA GLU A 551 3.13 -10.15 31.46
C GLU A 551 3.66 -8.99 30.59
N LEU A 552 2.95 -8.67 29.50
CA LEU A 552 3.34 -7.55 28.63
C LEU A 552 3.07 -6.19 29.29
N LEU A 553 2.00 -6.06 30.08
CA LEU A 553 1.72 -4.83 30.83
C LEU A 553 2.84 -4.50 31.81
N GLN A 554 3.40 -5.49 32.52
CA GLN A 554 4.53 -5.29 33.43
C GLN A 554 5.73 -4.67 32.69
N GLU A 555 6.23 -5.34 31.64
CA GLU A 555 7.36 -4.87 30.82
C GLU A 555 7.16 -3.42 30.33
N ARG A 556 5.95 -3.11 29.85
CA ARG A 556 5.61 -1.82 29.22
C ARG A 556 5.43 -0.72 30.27
N LEU A 557 4.75 -1.00 31.38
CA LEU A 557 4.50 -0.04 32.46
C LEU A 557 5.78 0.30 33.21
N ASP A 558 6.60 -0.70 33.56
CA ASP A 558 7.89 -0.48 34.23
C ASP A 558 8.78 0.43 33.38
N TYR A 559 8.93 0.14 32.08
CA TYR A 559 9.72 0.98 31.18
C TYR A 559 9.13 2.40 31.05
N TYR A 560 7.81 2.52 30.84
CA TYR A 560 7.17 3.80 30.58
C TYR A 560 7.18 4.74 31.80
N ILE A 561 6.85 4.23 32.98
CA ILE A 561 6.79 5.04 34.21
C ILE A 561 8.21 5.44 34.65
N ASN A 562 9.20 4.54 34.57
CA ASN A 562 10.60 4.89 34.83
C ASN A 562 11.18 5.90 33.83
N TRP A 563 10.61 5.99 32.61
CA TRP A 563 10.95 7.05 31.66
C TRP A 563 10.27 8.38 32.03
N LEU A 564 8.96 8.37 32.36
CA LEU A 564 8.20 9.57 32.75
C LEU A 564 8.80 10.28 33.97
N LEU A 565 9.22 9.52 34.99
CA LEU A 565 9.86 10.05 36.21
C LEU A 565 11.15 10.85 35.97
N LYS A 566 11.74 10.77 34.77
CA LYS A 566 12.97 11.47 34.38
C LYS A 566 12.71 12.70 33.50
N GLN A 567 11.45 12.98 33.14
CA GLN A 567 11.09 14.03 32.20
C GLN A 567 10.78 15.37 32.86
N GLN A 568 10.89 16.45 32.09
CA GLN A 568 10.44 17.79 32.47
C GLN A 568 8.94 17.98 32.20
N THR A 569 8.31 18.93 32.88
CA THR A 569 6.87 19.25 32.76
C THR A 569 6.41 19.49 31.32
N SER A 570 7.25 20.09 30.47
CA SER A 570 6.97 20.31 29.04
C SER A 570 6.74 19.01 28.27
N VAL A 571 7.55 17.98 28.53
CA VAL A 571 7.44 16.66 27.91
C VAL A 571 6.23 15.90 28.45
N LEU A 572 5.96 16.00 29.77
CA LEU A 572 4.75 15.42 30.38
C LEU A 572 3.47 15.99 29.74
N ASN A 573 3.42 17.31 29.50
CA ASN A 573 2.30 17.96 28.82
C ASN A 573 2.12 17.44 27.38
N CYS A 574 3.21 17.14 26.66
CA CYS A 574 3.13 16.52 25.33
C CYS A 574 2.61 15.08 25.40
N GLU A 575 3.02 14.33 26.42
CA GLU A 575 2.57 12.94 26.63
C GLU A 575 1.06 12.87 26.92
N ILE A 576 0.56 13.72 27.82
CA ILE A 576 -0.88 13.93 28.12
C ILE A 576 -1.65 14.30 26.84
N ALA A 577 -1.14 15.27 26.08
CA ALA A 577 -1.76 15.72 24.83
C ALA A 577 -1.71 14.69 23.68
N GLY A 578 -1.13 13.50 23.90
CA GLY A 578 -1.00 12.46 22.85
C GLY A 578 -0.06 12.85 21.70
N GLN A 579 0.81 13.84 21.90
CA GLN A 579 1.74 14.36 20.89
C GLN A 579 3.07 13.59 20.90
N GLY A 580 3.68 13.40 19.73
CA GLY A 580 4.94 12.66 19.62
C GLY A 580 4.78 11.14 19.58
N LEU A 581 5.80 10.46 19.04
CA LEU A 581 5.98 9.02 19.24
C LEU A 581 6.28 8.74 20.71
N GLY A 582 5.43 7.96 21.37
CA GLY A 582 5.65 7.55 22.74
C GLY A 582 6.95 6.74 22.89
N PRO A 583 7.70 6.87 24.00
CA PRO A 583 8.96 6.19 24.24
C PRO A 583 8.86 4.66 24.12
N VAL A 584 7.70 4.07 24.39
CA VAL A 584 7.47 2.63 24.23
C VAL A 584 7.61 2.19 22.76
N TYR A 585 7.13 3.00 21.81
CA TYR A 585 7.33 2.76 20.38
C TYR A 585 8.79 2.97 19.98
N LEU A 586 9.43 4.04 20.47
CA LEU A 586 10.86 4.28 20.24
C LEU A 586 11.71 3.08 20.70
N LYS A 587 11.40 2.51 21.87
CA LYS A 587 12.08 1.31 22.40
C LYS A 587 11.87 0.05 21.55
N ILE A 588 10.68 -0.10 20.94
CA ILE A 588 10.41 -1.19 19.97
C ILE A 588 11.29 -1.02 18.73
N PHE A 589 11.48 0.21 18.24
CA PHE A 589 12.28 0.50 17.05
C PHE A 589 13.80 0.31 17.29
N GLU A 590 14.32 0.78 18.43
CA GLU A 590 15.74 0.61 18.80
C GLU A 590 16.22 -0.85 18.72
N GLY A 591 15.37 -1.80 19.13
CA GLY A 591 15.72 -3.22 19.21
C GLY A 591 15.38 -4.05 17.97
N THR A 592 14.70 -3.50 16.96
CA THR A 592 14.09 -4.28 15.88
C THR A 592 14.42 -3.70 14.49
N PRO A 593 15.15 -4.43 13.62
CA PRO A 593 15.45 -3.94 12.28
C PRO A 593 14.20 -3.91 11.39
N LEU A 594 14.18 -3.00 10.41
CA LEU A 594 13.07 -2.84 9.45
C LEU A 594 12.70 -4.18 8.77
N ASP A 595 13.72 -4.97 8.43
CA ASP A 595 13.63 -6.28 7.80
C ASP A 595 12.84 -7.28 8.68
N ALA A 596 12.92 -7.19 10.01
CA ALA A 596 12.18 -8.08 10.90
C ALA A 596 10.67 -7.79 10.89
N PHE A 597 10.26 -6.52 10.94
CA PHE A 597 8.84 -6.14 10.82
C PHE A 597 8.23 -6.63 9.51
N ILE A 598 8.94 -6.44 8.39
CA ILE A 598 8.45 -6.82 7.06
C ILE A 598 8.42 -8.34 6.90
N ASN A 599 9.43 -9.06 7.39
CA ASN A 599 9.46 -10.51 7.36
C ASN A 599 8.32 -11.11 8.18
N ASP A 600 8.09 -10.64 9.41
CA ASP A 600 7.02 -11.15 10.28
C ASP A 600 5.62 -10.85 9.71
N TRP A 601 5.41 -9.63 9.18
CA TRP A 601 4.19 -9.26 8.48
C TRP A 601 3.92 -10.16 7.27
N CYS A 602 4.97 -10.47 6.50
CA CYS A 602 4.90 -11.32 5.31
C CYS A 602 4.87 -12.83 5.60
N VAL A 603 4.82 -13.28 6.87
CA VAL A 603 4.62 -14.71 7.22
C VAL A 603 3.28 -15.23 6.69
N VAL A 604 2.23 -14.40 6.67
CA VAL A 604 0.89 -14.81 6.19
C VAL A 604 0.81 -15.05 4.67
N LEU A 605 1.86 -14.68 3.93
CA LEU A 605 1.96 -14.85 2.49
C LEU A 605 2.65 -16.16 2.15
N THR A 606 2.11 -16.88 1.16
CA THR A 606 2.84 -18.01 0.55
C THR A 606 4.13 -17.49 -0.11
N ARG A 607 5.16 -18.34 -0.25
CA ARG A 607 6.44 -17.97 -0.89
C ARG A 607 6.25 -17.22 -2.22
N ARG A 608 5.33 -17.67 -3.07
CA ARG A 608 5.02 -17.02 -4.36
C ARG A 608 4.31 -15.68 -4.21
N GLU A 609 3.40 -15.53 -3.26
CA GLU A 609 2.78 -14.23 -2.93
C GLU A 609 3.81 -13.24 -2.40
N ARG A 610 4.73 -13.69 -1.53
CA ARG A 610 5.82 -12.88 -0.98
C ARG A 610 6.76 -12.39 -2.08
N GLN A 611 7.26 -13.27 -2.94
CA GLN A 611 8.13 -12.88 -4.06
C GLN A 611 7.45 -11.90 -5.03
N VAL A 612 6.15 -12.09 -5.32
CA VAL A 612 5.38 -11.13 -6.14
C VAL A 612 5.27 -9.77 -5.46
N ILE A 613 5.06 -9.70 -4.14
CA ILE A 613 5.04 -8.43 -3.40
C ILE A 613 6.43 -7.77 -3.39
N TYR A 614 7.48 -8.52 -3.03
CA TYR A 614 8.85 -8.01 -2.95
C TYR A 614 9.32 -7.44 -4.29
N GLY A 615 9.14 -8.20 -5.38
CA GLY A 615 9.47 -7.73 -6.73
C GLY A 615 8.57 -6.60 -7.23
N ARG A 616 7.25 -6.64 -6.95
CA ARG A 616 6.32 -5.60 -7.43
C ARG A 616 6.57 -4.25 -6.77
N TYR A 617 6.83 -4.24 -5.46
CA TYR A 617 7.08 -3.02 -4.71
C TYR A 617 8.57 -2.60 -4.74
N GLY A 618 9.47 -3.51 -5.12
CA GLY A 618 10.91 -3.25 -5.15
C GLY A 618 11.50 -3.15 -3.74
N LEU A 619 11.16 -4.10 -2.86
CA LEU A 619 11.58 -4.00 -1.46
C LEU A 619 13.08 -4.19 -1.27
N GLU A 620 13.68 -5.15 -1.98
CA GLU A 620 15.12 -5.50 -1.97
C GLU A 620 15.86 -5.07 -3.25
N SER A 621 15.14 -4.58 -4.26
CA SER A 621 15.65 -4.32 -5.62
C SER A 621 14.71 -3.37 -6.38
N GLU A 622 14.93 -3.11 -7.67
CA GLU A 622 14.02 -2.26 -8.44
C GLU A 622 12.60 -2.83 -8.57
N SER A 623 11.60 -1.95 -8.62
CA SER A 623 10.19 -2.36 -8.72
C SER A 623 9.87 -2.92 -10.10
N LEU A 624 9.58 -4.22 -10.18
CA LEU A 624 9.24 -4.92 -11.41
C LEU A 624 7.80 -4.65 -11.85
N THR A 625 7.60 -4.57 -13.17
CA THR A 625 6.26 -4.51 -13.76
C THR A 625 5.53 -5.85 -13.64
N LEU A 626 4.20 -5.82 -13.81
CA LEU A 626 3.37 -7.03 -13.84
C LEU A 626 3.69 -7.95 -15.04
N GLU A 627 4.34 -7.43 -16.08
CA GLU A 627 4.71 -8.16 -17.29
C GLU A 627 6.05 -8.89 -17.08
N GLN A 628 7.08 -8.18 -16.59
CA GLN A 628 8.37 -8.77 -16.18
C GLN A 628 8.19 -9.86 -15.09
N LEU A 629 7.34 -9.61 -14.08
CA LEU A 629 6.97 -10.65 -13.11
C LEU A 629 6.21 -11.80 -13.76
N GLY A 630 5.44 -11.54 -14.81
CA GLY A 630 4.74 -12.59 -15.57
C GLY A 630 5.73 -13.54 -16.24
N GLU A 631 6.71 -12.98 -16.92
CA GLU A 631 7.82 -13.71 -17.57
C GLU A 631 8.62 -14.53 -16.55
N GLN A 632 9.11 -13.90 -15.46
CA GLN A 632 9.88 -14.58 -14.40
C GLN A 632 9.13 -15.76 -13.77
N PHE A 633 7.81 -15.66 -13.62
CA PHE A 633 6.98 -16.71 -13.02
C PHE A 633 6.29 -17.62 -14.05
N ASN A 634 6.62 -17.49 -15.33
CA ASN A 634 6.00 -18.14 -16.49
C ASN A 634 4.46 -18.17 -16.41
N VAL A 635 3.85 -16.99 -16.19
CA VAL A 635 2.39 -16.79 -16.12
C VAL A 635 1.98 -15.45 -16.71
N THR A 636 0.73 -15.34 -17.15
CA THR A 636 0.21 -14.06 -17.68
C THR A 636 0.27 -12.92 -16.66
N ARG A 637 0.46 -11.68 -17.13
CA ARG A 637 0.34 -10.42 -16.36
C ARG A 637 -0.90 -10.37 -15.44
N GLU A 638 -2.06 -10.78 -15.95
CA GLU A 638 -3.31 -10.81 -15.18
C GLU A 638 -3.24 -11.80 -14.01
N ARG A 639 -2.52 -12.91 -14.17
CA ARG A 639 -2.27 -13.86 -13.08
C ARG A 639 -1.40 -13.27 -11.98
N ILE A 640 -0.35 -12.51 -12.32
CA ILE A 640 0.44 -11.76 -11.33
C ILE A 640 -0.43 -10.74 -10.60
N ARG A 641 -1.24 -9.97 -11.33
CA ARG A 641 -2.16 -8.99 -10.72
C ARG A 641 -3.14 -9.63 -9.72
N GLN A 642 -3.63 -10.83 -10.02
CA GLN A 642 -4.47 -11.60 -9.10
C GLN A 642 -3.72 -12.08 -7.84
N ILE A 643 -2.45 -12.50 -7.99
CA ILE A 643 -1.59 -12.88 -6.86
C ILE A 643 -1.29 -11.66 -5.99
N GLN A 644 -0.89 -10.53 -6.58
CA GLN A 644 -0.68 -9.25 -5.88
C GLN A 644 -1.92 -8.86 -5.06
N LYS A 645 -3.10 -8.77 -5.70
CA LYS A 645 -4.35 -8.38 -5.00
C LYS A 645 -4.74 -9.35 -3.88
N ARG A 646 -4.44 -10.64 -4.02
CA ARG A 646 -4.66 -11.64 -2.96
C ARG A 646 -3.70 -11.42 -1.80
N ALA A 647 -2.42 -11.17 -2.08
CA ALA A 647 -1.40 -10.89 -1.08
C ALA A 647 -1.72 -9.59 -0.31
N GLU A 648 -2.00 -8.49 -1.01
CA GLU A 648 -2.44 -7.22 -0.40
C GLU A 648 -3.70 -7.39 0.47
N LYS A 649 -4.66 -8.22 0.05
CA LYS A 649 -5.86 -8.52 0.85
C LYS A 649 -5.53 -9.30 2.13
N LYS A 650 -4.53 -10.18 2.11
CA LYS A 650 -4.04 -10.88 3.32
C LYS A 650 -3.31 -9.91 4.26
N LEU A 651 -2.39 -9.10 3.72
CA LEU A 651 -1.64 -8.10 4.49
C LEU A 651 -2.56 -7.05 5.14
N ARG A 652 -3.68 -6.69 4.48
CA ARG A 652 -4.71 -5.77 5.00
C ARG A 652 -5.58 -6.35 6.11
N HIS A 653 -5.55 -7.67 6.34
CA HIS A 653 -6.38 -8.27 7.37
C HIS A 653 -5.88 -7.82 8.76
N GLY A 654 -6.78 -7.47 9.69
CA GLY A 654 -6.40 -6.86 10.98
C GLY A 654 -5.34 -7.65 11.75
N LYS A 655 -5.49 -8.99 11.83
CA LYS A 655 -4.47 -9.88 12.44
C LYS A 655 -3.08 -9.81 11.80
N SER A 656 -3.00 -9.42 10.51
CA SER A 656 -1.73 -9.21 9.79
C SER A 656 -1.21 -7.79 10.01
N LEU A 657 -2.05 -6.76 9.85
CA LEU A 657 -1.66 -5.36 10.11
C LEU A 657 -1.05 -5.16 11.52
N ARG A 658 -1.62 -5.80 12.55
CA ARG A 658 -1.10 -5.78 13.93
C ARG A 658 0.39 -6.15 14.06
N LYS A 659 0.96 -6.96 13.15
CA LYS A 659 2.38 -7.34 13.15
C LYS A 659 3.33 -6.21 12.73
N ILE A 660 2.80 -5.23 12.00
CA ILE A 660 3.53 -4.06 11.51
C ILE A 660 3.01 -2.76 12.13
N GLU A 661 2.17 -2.86 13.15
CA GLU A 661 1.54 -1.71 13.83
C GLU A 661 2.55 -0.66 14.30
N PRO A 662 3.73 -1.01 14.89
CA PRO A 662 4.72 0.00 15.27
C PRO A 662 5.18 0.85 14.07
N LEU A 663 5.46 0.22 12.92
CA LEU A 663 5.86 0.94 11.70
C LEU A 663 4.68 1.72 11.09
N VAL A 664 3.45 1.23 11.22
CA VAL A 664 2.24 1.97 10.83
C VAL A 664 2.07 3.24 11.67
N VAL A 665 2.26 3.14 12.99
CA VAL A 665 2.20 4.28 13.93
C VAL A 665 3.30 5.29 13.62
N LEU A 666 4.53 4.84 13.35
CA LEU A 666 5.62 5.71 12.87
C LEU A 666 5.23 6.45 11.57
N LEU A 667 4.71 5.74 10.58
CA LEU A 667 4.34 6.34 9.28
C LEU A 667 3.13 7.28 9.37
N ASP A 668 2.14 6.96 10.19
CA ASP A 668 0.98 7.83 10.44
C ASP A 668 1.38 9.07 11.28
N TYR A 669 2.31 8.93 12.24
CA TYR A 669 2.91 10.04 12.98
C TYR A 669 3.67 10.99 12.06
N LEU A 670 4.57 10.47 11.23
CA LEU A 670 5.33 11.25 10.26
C LEU A 670 4.40 11.98 9.28
N LEU A 671 3.30 11.34 8.85
CA LEU A 671 2.26 12.01 8.07
C LEU A 671 1.55 13.11 8.86
N ALA A 672 1.28 12.95 10.15
CA ALA A 672 0.63 13.95 10.98
C ALA A 672 1.51 15.18 11.22
N GLU A 673 2.79 14.99 11.56
CA GLU A 673 3.80 16.06 11.64
C GLU A 673 3.97 16.77 10.30
N ALA A 674 4.00 16.00 9.20
CA ALA A 674 4.03 16.50 7.84
C ALA A 674 2.68 17.10 7.37
N HIS A 675 1.73 17.38 8.28
CA HIS A 675 0.41 17.95 8.01
C HIS A 675 -0.37 17.26 6.87
N GLY A 676 -0.20 15.95 6.77
CA GLY A 676 -0.85 15.06 5.81
C GLY A 676 -0.17 14.93 4.46
N LEU A 677 1.02 15.51 4.24
CA LEU A 677 1.74 15.47 2.95
C LEU A 677 3.26 15.31 3.15
N ILE A 678 3.84 14.18 2.75
CA ILE A 678 5.25 13.82 3.01
C ILE A 678 5.97 13.36 1.73
N SER A 679 7.23 13.77 1.55
CA SER A 679 8.06 13.33 0.43
C SER A 679 8.71 11.96 0.68
N GLU A 680 9.15 11.29 -0.38
CA GLU A 680 9.92 10.05 -0.30
C GLU A 680 11.23 10.22 0.48
N GLN A 681 11.90 11.37 0.33
CA GLN A 681 13.15 11.68 1.03
C GLN A 681 12.95 11.87 2.54
N GLU A 682 11.86 12.51 2.97
CA GLU A 682 11.57 12.70 4.39
C GLU A 682 11.18 11.37 5.06
N VAL A 683 10.41 10.51 4.37
CA VAL A 683 10.11 9.16 4.86
C VAL A 683 11.38 8.30 4.98
N ASP A 684 12.26 8.35 3.98
CA ASP A 684 13.54 7.63 4.01
C ASP A 684 14.41 8.08 5.20
N THR A 685 14.60 9.40 5.34
CA THR A 685 15.37 10.03 6.42
C THR A 685 14.81 9.64 7.79
N ALA A 686 13.50 9.76 7.98
CA ALA A 686 12.87 9.48 9.27
C ALA A 686 12.88 7.99 9.65
N ILE A 687 12.72 7.08 8.69
CA ILE A 687 12.86 5.65 8.95
C ILE A 687 14.32 5.33 9.32
N GLN A 688 15.31 5.87 8.61
CA GLN A 688 16.73 5.68 8.94
C GLN A 688 17.13 6.27 10.30
N GLN A 689 16.45 7.31 10.77
CA GLN A 689 16.66 7.91 12.10
C GLN A 689 16.11 7.04 13.24
N HIS A 690 15.02 6.32 13.02
CA HIS A 690 14.33 5.55 14.08
C HIS A 690 14.60 4.03 14.03
N LEU A 691 14.96 3.47 12.87
CA LEU A 691 15.06 2.03 12.64
C LEU A 691 16.39 1.65 11.98
N VAL A 692 16.93 0.50 12.37
CA VAL A 692 18.04 -0.13 11.65
C VAL A 692 17.52 -0.64 10.31
N VAL A 693 17.91 0.04 9.22
CA VAL A 693 17.59 -0.33 7.85
C VAL A 693 18.62 -1.36 7.36
N GLY A 694 18.14 -2.54 6.98
CA GLY A 694 18.96 -3.61 6.41
C GLY A 694 18.99 -3.53 4.88
N ASN A 695 18.65 -4.64 4.22
CA ASN A 695 18.63 -4.70 2.76
C ASN A 695 17.35 -4.11 2.14
N LEU A 696 16.35 -3.78 2.96
CA LEU A 696 15.08 -3.23 2.49
C LEU A 696 15.14 -1.72 2.26
N ASN A 697 14.59 -1.27 1.13
CA ASN A 697 14.44 0.15 0.84
C ASN A 697 13.27 0.77 1.65
N PRO A 698 13.52 1.76 2.54
CA PRO A 698 12.49 2.35 3.41
C PRO A 698 11.31 2.97 2.64
N VAL A 699 11.59 3.67 1.55
CA VAL A 699 10.59 4.31 0.68
C VAL A 699 9.65 3.27 0.07
N ARG A 700 10.19 2.11 -0.34
CA ARG A 700 9.41 1.01 -0.93
C ARG A 700 8.62 0.22 0.11
N VAL A 701 9.18 0.08 1.32
CA VAL A 701 8.44 -0.43 2.49
C VAL A 701 7.25 0.48 2.82
N ALA A 702 7.46 1.79 2.94
CA ALA A 702 6.38 2.75 3.16
C ALA A 702 5.35 2.72 2.02
N MET A 703 5.79 2.55 0.76
CA MET A 703 4.89 2.37 -0.38
C MET A 703 3.99 1.13 -0.21
N LEU A 704 4.54 0.00 0.27
CA LEU A 704 3.74 -1.20 0.56
C LEU A 704 2.78 -0.96 1.72
N VAL A 705 3.23 -0.41 2.86
CA VAL A 705 2.37 -0.13 4.03
C VAL A 705 1.23 0.81 3.65
N PHE A 706 1.53 1.93 2.96
CA PHE A 706 0.51 2.85 2.47
C PHE A 706 -0.37 2.28 1.34
N SER A 707 0.08 1.30 0.55
CA SER A 707 -0.81 0.61 -0.39
C SER A 707 -1.88 -0.21 0.35
N VAL A 708 -1.53 -0.75 1.52
CA VAL A 708 -2.41 -1.54 2.39
C VAL A 708 -3.29 -0.63 3.27
N ARG A 709 -2.88 0.61 3.56
CA ARG A 709 -3.72 1.62 4.22
C ARG A 709 -4.52 2.49 3.25
N ASP A 710 -5.84 2.34 3.25
CA ASP A 710 -6.70 3.08 2.31
C ASP A 710 -6.89 4.58 2.65
N THR A 711 -6.14 5.12 3.61
CA THR A 711 -6.17 6.53 4.03
C THR A 711 -5.20 7.42 3.24
N VAL A 712 -4.16 6.83 2.66
CA VAL A 712 -3.03 7.53 2.04
C VAL A 712 -3.02 7.30 0.52
N LYS A 713 -2.47 8.24 -0.24
CA LYS A 713 -2.29 8.11 -1.68
C LYS A 713 -0.89 8.61 -2.09
N HIS A 714 -0.16 7.76 -2.82
CA HIS A 714 1.08 8.15 -3.49
C HIS A 714 0.80 9.09 -4.67
N SER A 715 1.71 10.03 -4.90
CA SER A 715 1.70 10.92 -6.04
C SER A 715 3.10 10.99 -6.65
N SER A 716 3.28 10.29 -7.76
CA SER A 716 4.54 10.33 -8.55
C SER A 716 4.88 11.72 -9.07
N SER A 717 3.92 12.65 -9.14
CA SER A 717 4.24 14.03 -9.47
C SER A 717 4.99 14.74 -8.34
N LEU A 718 4.78 14.31 -7.09
CA LEU A 718 5.35 14.91 -5.89
C LEU A 718 6.51 14.12 -5.30
N ASN A 719 6.83 12.93 -5.84
CA ASN A 719 7.71 11.93 -5.24
C ASN A 719 7.43 11.78 -3.74
N GLY A 720 6.19 11.40 -3.41
CA GLY A 720 5.70 11.40 -2.04
C GLY A 720 4.26 10.94 -1.91
N TRP A 721 3.73 11.04 -0.69
CA TRP A 721 2.39 10.65 -0.32
C TRP A 721 1.64 11.79 0.35
N GLY A 722 0.31 11.72 0.29
CA GLY A 722 -0.50 12.46 1.24
C GLY A 722 -1.85 11.82 1.49
N LEU A 723 -2.56 12.34 2.49
CA LEU A 723 -3.89 11.89 2.87
C LEU A 723 -4.87 12.03 1.70
N LYS A 724 -5.79 11.07 1.53
CA LYS A 724 -6.84 11.14 0.49
C LYS A 724 -7.80 12.33 0.65
N THR A 725 -7.88 12.89 1.85
CA THR A 725 -8.62 14.13 2.15
C THR A 725 -7.99 15.35 1.48
N LEU A 726 -6.67 15.34 1.26
CA LEU A 726 -5.96 16.42 0.59
C LEU A 726 -6.07 16.30 -0.94
N PRO A 727 -6.32 17.41 -1.66
CA PRO A 727 -6.44 17.41 -3.11
C PRO A 727 -5.04 17.38 -3.76
N LEU A 728 -4.35 16.22 -3.72
CA LEU A 728 -2.96 16.05 -4.20
C LEU A 728 -2.69 16.56 -5.63
N HIS A 729 -3.71 16.56 -6.49
CA HIS A 729 -3.63 17.08 -7.86
C HIS A 729 -3.48 18.62 -7.94
N LEU A 730 -3.84 19.35 -6.87
CA LEU A 730 -3.67 20.79 -6.77
C LEU A 730 -2.26 21.19 -6.34
N VAL A 731 -1.50 20.30 -5.67
CA VAL A 731 -0.19 20.64 -5.08
C VAL A 731 0.77 21.25 -6.11
N LYS A 732 0.88 20.68 -7.31
CA LYS A 732 1.70 21.28 -8.39
C LYS A 732 1.19 22.63 -8.90
N ARG A 733 -0.13 22.85 -8.89
CA ARG A 733 -0.72 24.15 -9.27
C ARG A 733 -0.46 25.21 -8.19
N ILE A 734 -0.56 24.83 -6.92
CA ILE A 734 -0.22 25.64 -5.75
C ILE A 734 1.25 26.05 -5.82
N GLN A 735 2.16 25.08 -5.96
CA GLN A 735 3.60 25.31 -6.12
C GLN A 735 3.90 26.24 -7.30
N LYS A 736 3.29 26.02 -8.46
CA LYS A 736 3.48 26.90 -9.63
C LYS A 736 3.03 28.35 -9.38
N GLN A 737 1.97 28.59 -8.60
CA GLN A 737 1.57 29.96 -8.25
C GLN A 737 2.57 30.62 -7.30
N PHE A 738 3.02 29.90 -6.27
CA PHE A 738 4.06 30.41 -5.37
C PHE A 738 5.38 30.71 -6.10
N LEU A 739 5.80 29.83 -7.00
CA LEU A 739 6.94 30.08 -7.89
C LEU A 739 6.71 31.33 -8.74
N SER A 740 5.52 31.53 -9.32
CA SER A 740 5.26 32.71 -10.15
C SER A 740 5.32 34.04 -9.37
N PHE A 741 4.97 34.06 -8.09
CA PHE A 741 5.13 35.28 -7.27
C PHE A 741 6.60 35.61 -7.02
N LEU A 742 7.40 34.59 -6.68
CA LEU A 742 8.85 34.77 -6.50
C LEU A 742 9.52 35.17 -7.84
N GLU A 743 9.15 34.55 -8.96
CA GLU A 743 9.69 34.89 -10.28
C GLU A 743 9.33 36.31 -10.76
N GLN A 744 8.16 36.84 -10.36
CA GLN A 744 7.72 38.20 -10.70
C GLN A 744 8.48 39.28 -9.92
N GLU A 745 8.58 39.13 -8.60
CA GLU A 745 9.13 40.16 -7.71
C GLU A 745 10.66 40.27 -7.75
N LYS A 746 11.36 39.24 -8.23
CA LYS A 746 12.84 39.16 -8.23
C LYS A 746 13.51 39.25 -6.84
N ILE A 747 12.72 39.21 -5.76
CA ILE A 747 13.12 39.47 -4.38
C ILE A 747 12.58 38.35 -3.47
N PRO A 748 13.31 37.93 -2.41
CA PRO A 748 12.78 36.98 -1.41
C PRO A 748 11.59 37.58 -0.64
N LEU A 749 10.53 36.80 -0.48
CA LEU A 749 9.32 37.19 0.25
C LEU A 749 9.24 36.46 1.59
N SER A 750 8.70 37.09 2.63
CA SER A 750 8.36 36.37 3.86
C SER A 750 7.24 35.36 3.61
N LEU A 751 7.17 34.33 4.45
CA LEU A 751 6.12 33.33 4.42
C LEU A 751 4.73 33.97 4.55
N THR A 752 4.61 34.94 5.46
CA THR A 752 3.39 35.69 5.73
C THR A 752 2.90 36.47 4.51
N GLU A 753 3.81 37.17 3.82
CA GLU A 753 3.50 37.92 2.60
C GLU A 753 3.10 36.99 1.44
N LEU A 754 3.90 35.93 1.24
CA LEU A 754 3.69 34.96 0.16
C LEU A 754 2.41 34.12 0.38
N MET A 755 2.05 33.79 1.62
CA MET A 755 0.73 33.26 1.98
C MET A 755 -0.39 34.26 1.69
N THR A 756 -0.22 35.53 2.05
CA THR A 756 -1.25 36.57 1.90
C THR A 756 -1.57 36.81 0.42
N ARG A 757 -0.56 36.95 -0.43
CA ARG A 757 -0.72 37.06 -1.89
C ARG A 757 -1.41 35.84 -2.50
N PHE A 758 -1.00 34.63 -2.10
CA PHE A 758 -1.66 33.41 -2.59
C PHE A 758 -3.14 33.34 -2.18
N LYS A 759 -3.47 33.77 -0.94
CA LYS A 759 -4.84 33.84 -0.43
C LYS A 759 -5.73 34.88 -1.13
N GLN A 760 -5.15 35.82 -1.89
CA GLN A 760 -5.89 36.79 -2.72
C GLN A 760 -6.21 36.24 -4.13
N THR A 761 -5.67 35.07 -4.52
CA THR A 761 -5.91 34.52 -5.86
C THR A 761 -7.31 33.95 -6.03
N GLU A 762 -7.90 34.13 -7.23
CA GLU A 762 -9.13 33.42 -7.63
C GLU A 762 -9.01 31.90 -7.48
N PHE A 763 -7.80 31.36 -7.68
CA PHE A 763 -7.50 29.94 -7.48
C PHE A 763 -7.70 29.53 -6.01
N TYR A 764 -7.14 30.25 -5.05
CA TYR A 764 -7.37 29.96 -3.64
C TYR A 764 -8.85 30.11 -3.28
N HIS A 765 -9.51 31.19 -3.71
CA HIS A 765 -10.94 31.38 -3.46
C HIS A 765 -11.80 30.21 -4.00
N SER A 766 -11.46 29.67 -5.17
CA SER A 766 -12.13 28.50 -5.77
C SER A 766 -11.95 27.19 -4.99
N TYR A 767 -10.91 27.07 -4.16
CA TYR A 767 -10.58 25.84 -3.42
C TYR A 767 -10.49 26.03 -1.90
N ARG A 768 -10.87 27.19 -1.36
CA ARG A 768 -10.74 27.57 0.06
C ARG A 768 -11.30 26.52 1.04
N SER A 769 -12.41 25.88 0.70
CA SER A 769 -13.03 24.80 1.52
C SER A 769 -12.19 23.51 1.62
N LYS A 770 -11.13 23.36 0.83
CA LYS A 770 -10.28 22.15 0.72
C LYS A 770 -8.80 22.42 1.02
N LEU A 771 -8.45 23.64 1.41
CA LEU A 771 -7.08 24.09 1.66
C LEU A 771 -7.04 24.78 3.02
N ASN A 772 -6.12 24.35 3.89
CA ASN A 772 -5.77 25.03 5.12
C ASN A 772 -4.32 25.50 5.08
N ASP A 773 -3.96 26.42 5.97
CA ASP A 773 -2.64 27.07 5.96
C ASP A 773 -1.50 26.07 6.16
N ALA A 774 -1.70 25.06 7.03
CA ALA A 774 -0.76 23.96 7.23
C ALA A 774 -0.47 23.18 5.92
N SER A 775 -1.50 22.89 5.12
CA SER A 775 -1.34 22.24 3.81
C SER A 775 -0.63 23.13 2.79
N LEU A 776 -0.88 24.44 2.81
CA LEU A 776 -0.23 25.40 1.90
C LEU A 776 1.26 25.58 2.24
N TYR A 777 1.56 25.79 3.52
CA TYR A 777 2.91 25.78 4.08
C TYR A 777 3.65 24.49 3.72
N ARG A 778 2.97 23.34 3.80
CA ARG A 778 3.57 22.06 3.43
C ARG A 778 3.82 21.92 1.94
N CYS A 779 2.89 22.38 1.08
CA CYS A 779 3.09 22.41 -0.38
C CYS A 779 4.33 23.22 -0.78
N LEU A 780 4.65 24.30 -0.04
CA LEU A 780 5.88 25.06 -0.18
C LEU A 780 7.12 24.29 0.28
N ARG A 781 7.12 23.74 1.50
CA ARG A 781 8.29 23.04 2.06
C ARG A 781 8.74 21.85 1.22
N ILE A 782 7.81 21.11 0.59
CA ILE A 782 8.15 20.00 -0.31
C ILE A 782 8.49 20.44 -1.75
N CYS A 783 8.51 21.75 -2.04
CA CYS A 783 8.85 22.26 -3.36
C CYS A 783 10.37 22.36 -3.51
N THR A 784 10.96 21.49 -4.35
CA THR A 784 12.41 21.46 -4.59
C THR A 784 12.97 22.77 -5.16
N GLU A 785 12.15 23.53 -5.88
CA GLU A 785 12.53 24.81 -6.51
C GLU A 785 12.47 26.01 -5.54
N ILE A 786 11.93 25.83 -4.33
CA ILE A 786 11.85 26.88 -3.30
C ILE A 786 12.80 26.51 -2.14
N GLN A 787 13.46 27.53 -1.60
CA GLN A 787 14.21 27.46 -0.35
C GLN A 787 13.49 28.32 0.69
N ILE A 788 13.41 27.83 1.93
CA ILE A 788 12.81 28.52 3.06
C ILE A 788 13.84 28.57 4.19
N THR A 789 14.22 29.77 4.61
CA THR A 789 15.18 30.03 5.69
C THR A 789 14.57 31.08 6.60
N GLU A 790 14.37 30.79 7.89
CA GLU A 790 13.81 31.74 8.88
C GLU A 790 12.55 32.48 8.38
N GLU A 791 11.57 31.70 7.90
CA GLU A 791 10.35 32.17 7.23
C GLU A 791 10.52 32.91 5.89
N ILE A 792 11.73 33.20 5.42
CA ILE A 792 11.94 33.80 4.09
C ILE A 792 11.92 32.73 3.00
N CYS A 793 11.06 32.92 2.00
CA CYS A 793 10.93 32.10 0.80
C CYS A 793 11.72 32.70 -0.38
N SER A 794 12.54 31.89 -1.05
CA SER A 794 13.33 32.29 -2.22
C SER A 794 13.42 31.15 -3.25
N LEU A 795 13.84 31.47 -4.48
CA LEU A 795 14.04 30.47 -5.54
C LEU A 795 15.40 29.77 -5.41
N ARG A 796 15.41 28.44 -5.46
CA ARG A 796 16.63 27.60 -5.50
C ARG A 796 17.29 27.56 -6.90
N LYS A 797 17.28 28.70 -7.60
CA LYS A 797 17.93 28.87 -8.92
C LYS A 797 19.30 29.51 -8.75
N ARG A 798 20.31 29.00 -9.46
CA ARG A 798 21.68 29.56 -9.45
C ARG A 798 21.66 31.08 -9.69
N GLY A 799 22.12 31.84 -8.70
CA GLY A 799 22.16 33.31 -8.70
C GLY A 799 21.28 33.95 -7.62
N TRP A 800 20.16 33.32 -7.27
CA TRP A 800 19.20 33.87 -6.30
C TRP A 800 19.64 33.74 -4.84
N GLU A 801 20.34 32.66 -4.48
CA GLU A 801 20.98 32.51 -3.16
C GLU A 801 21.95 33.67 -2.85
N ARG A 802 22.57 34.27 -3.89
CA ARG A 802 23.52 35.39 -3.76
C ARG A 802 22.81 36.70 -3.43
N LEU A 803 21.80 37.06 -4.24
CA LEU A 803 21.03 38.29 -4.03
C LEU A 803 20.16 38.19 -2.78
N GLY A 804 19.59 37.01 -2.51
CA GLY A 804 18.76 36.77 -1.34
C GLY A 804 19.50 37.00 -0.01
N GLY A 805 20.72 36.46 0.14
CA GLY A 805 21.54 36.72 1.33
C GLY A 805 21.88 38.20 1.53
N ILE A 806 22.15 38.94 0.45
CA ILE A 806 22.43 40.39 0.50
C ILE A 806 21.18 41.20 0.88
N ILE A 807 20.01 40.86 0.32
CA ILE A 807 18.73 41.52 0.65
C ILE A 807 18.36 41.27 2.11
N LEU A 808 18.55 40.04 2.61
CA LEU A 808 18.28 39.69 4.00
C LEU A 808 19.23 40.38 4.97
N ALA A 809 20.52 40.42 4.67
CA ALA A 809 21.49 41.19 5.42
C ALA A 809 21.07 42.66 5.55
N LEU A 810 20.65 43.30 4.45
CA LEU A 810 20.17 44.68 4.47
C LEU A 810 18.86 44.85 5.26
N ARG A 811 17.89 43.94 5.13
CA ARG A 811 16.63 43.99 5.90
C ARG A 811 16.86 43.83 7.40
N GLU A 812 17.81 42.99 7.80
CA GLU A 812 18.15 42.79 9.22
C GLU A 812 18.96 43.95 9.81
N ILE A 813 19.84 44.58 9.02
CA ILE A 813 20.50 45.83 9.40
C ILE A 813 19.47 46.98 9.53
N GLY A 814 18.42 46.98 8.70
CA GLY A 814 17.29 47.91 8.77
C GLY A 814 17.58 49.32 8.22
N GLU A 815 18.83 49.63 7.87
CA GLU A 815 19.22 50.89 7.22
C GLU A 815 20.34 50.70 6.18
N SER A 816 20.68 51.77 5.45
CA SER A 816 21.72 51.73 4.42
C SER A 816 23.13 51.62 5.01
N ALA A 817 23.89 50.60 4.58
CA ALA A 817 25.14 50.16 5.18
C ALA A 817 26.28 50.00 4.17
N HIS A 818 27.52 49.89 4.65
CA HIS A 818 28.70 49.67 3.82
C HIS A 818 28.75 48.23 3.29
N TYR A 819 29.24 48.02 2.06
CA TYR A 819 29.28 46.70 1.42
C TYR A 819 30.05 45.64 2.24
N GLU A 820 31.00 46.04 3.09
CA GLU A 820 31.74 45.15 4.00
C GLU A 820 30.85 44.63 5.12
N THR A 821 30.11 45.52 5.81
CA THR A 821 29.11 45.14 6.83
C THR A 821 28.00 44.27 6.23
N ILE A 822 27.55 44.61 5.02
CA ILE A 822 26.59 43.79 4.26
C ILE A 822 27.20 42.41 3.94
N THR A 823 28.50 42.34 3.65
CA THR A 823 29.19 41.08 3.35
C THR A 823 29.32 40.19 4.58
N GLU A 824 29.76 40.74 5.70
CA GLU A 824 29.86 40.01 6.98
C GLU A 824 28.50 39.42 7.37
N ARG A 825 27.44 40.24 7.30
CA ARG A 825 26.08 39.80 7.63
C ARG A 825 25.53 38.80 6.61
N ALA A 826 25.72 39.00 5.31
CA ALA A 826 25.28 38.07 4.28
C ALA A 826 25.99 36.72 4.39
N ASN A 827 27.30 36.70 4.69
CA ASN A 827 28.05 35.46 4.93
C ASN A 827 27.59 34.77 6.23
N ALA A 828 27.24 35.50 7.29
CA ALA A 828 26.70 34.92 8.51
C ALA A 828 25.35 34.19 8.29
N LEU A 829 24.55 34.63 7.31
CA LEU A 829 23.26 34.02 6.94
C LEU A 829 23.39 32.89 5.89
N LEU A 830 24.60 32.64 5.36
CA LEU A 830 24.84 31.69 4.26
C LEU A 830 25.77 30.55 4.70
N PRO A 831 25.61 29.32 4.15
CA PRO A 831 26.55 28.23 4.40
C PRO A 831 27.95 28.55 3.81
N PRO A 832 29.03 27.98 4.36
CA PRO A 832 30.42 28.35 4.01
C PRO A 832 30.75 28.27 2.51
N GLU A 833 30.14 27.32 1.81
CA GLU A 833 30.28 27.08 0.37
C GLU A 833 29.81 28.26 -0.50
N LEU A 834 28.98 29.16 0.06
CA LEU A 834 28.39 30.30 -0.63
C LEU A 834 29.00 31.65 -0.19
N HIS A 835 29.93 31.65 0.76
CA HIS A 835 30.58 32.86 1.28
C HIS A 835 31.27 33.69 0.19
N ARG A 836 31.30 35.00 0.39
CA ARG A 836 31.78 35.99 -0.58
C ARG A 836 32.80 36.94 0.04
N GLU A 837 33.85 37.21 -0.70
CA GLU A 837 34.72 38.35 -0.44
C GLU A 837 34.01 39.68 -0.71
N PRO A 838 34.28 40.75 0.05
CA PRO A 838 33.54 42.02 -0.04
C PRO A 838 33.48 42.64 -1.45
N HIS A 839 34.54 42.51 -2.25
CA HIS A 839 34.58 43.00 -3.62
C HIS A 839 33.51 42.34 -4.53
N ASN A 840 33.14 41.10 -4.26
CA ASN A 840 32.10 40.41 -5.03
C ASN A 840 30.71 40.96 -4.69
N ILE A 841 30.43 41.20 -3.41
CA ILE A 841 29.15 41.77 -2.99
C ILE A 841 29.02 43.23 -3.44
N HIS A 842 30.07 44.03 -3.36
CA HIS A 842 30.10 45.37 -3.97
C HIS A 842 29.75 45.33 -5.47
N ALA A 843 30.27 44.35 -6.21
CA ALA A 843 29.98 44.18 -7.63
C ALA A 843 28.54 43.70 -7.91
N GLU A 844 27.94 42.83 -7.08
CA GLU A 844 26.52 42.43 -7.22
C GLU A 844 25.58 43.61 -6.86
N LEU A 845 25.86 44.34 -5.78
CA LEU A 845 25.12 45.54 -5.37
C LEU A 845 25.05 46.58 -6.50
N GLY A 846 26.15 46.79 -7.23
CA GLY A 846 26.20 47.70 -8.37
C GLY A 846 25.53 47.19 -9.67
N ARG A 847 25.27 45.89 -9.82
CA ARG A 847 24.61 45.31 -11.01
C ARG A 847 23.10 45.37 -10.98
N HIS A 848 22.50 45.56 -9.80
CA HIS A 848 21.07 45.49 -9.57
C HIS A 848 20.52 46.82 -9.00
N PRO A 849 20.57 47.92 -9.76
CA PRO A 849 20.05 49.22 -9.32
C PRO A 849 18.52 49.25 -9.20
N ASP A 850 17.84 48.22 -9.69
CA ASP A 850 16.41 47.96 -9.48
C ASP A 850 16.09 47.45 -8.07
N ILE A 851 17.09 46.94 -7.34
CA ILE A 851 16.95 46.36 -5.99
C ILE A 851 17.76 47.14 -4.96
N PHE A 852 18.99 47.54 -5.30
CA PHE A 852 19.91 48.23 -4.40
C PHE A 852 20.17 49.67 -4.87
N VAL A 853 19.91 50.63 -3.99
CA VAL A 853 20.18 52.04 -4.24
C VAL A 853 21.50 52.42 -3.56
N ARG A 854 22.42 52.99 -4.33
CA ARG A 854 23.69 53.51 -3.81
C ARG A 854 23.46 54.91 -3.25
N VAL A 855 23.67 55.07 -1.95
CA VAL A 855 23.53 56.35 -1.23
C VAL A 855 24.86 56.89 -0.70
N GLY A 856 25.99 56.22 -0.96
CA GLY A 856 27.31 56.71 -0.57
C GLY A 856 28.48 55.99 -1.23
N HIS A 857 29.69 56.28 -0.75
CA HIS A 857 30.89 55.57 -1.20
C HIS A 857 30.92 54.17 -0.56
N GLY A 858 30.60 53.14 -1.35
CA GLY A 858 30.44 51.77 -0.84
C GLY A 858 29.18 51.55 0.00
N ILE A 859 28.31 52.54 0.17
CA ILE A 859 27.10 52.46 0.99
C ILE A 859 25.87 52.23 0.11
N PHE A 860 25.10 51.18 0.43
CA PHE A 860 23.90 50.75 -0.28
C PHE A 860 22.73 50.55 0.67
N GLY A 861 21.51 50.74 0.17
CA GLY A 861 20.27 50.37 0.83
C GLY A 861 19.28 49.74 -0.17
N LEU A 862 18.12 49.29 0.30
CA LEU A 862 17.11 48.68 -0.56
C LEU A 862 16.23 49.74 -1.24
N ALA A 863 15.88 49.52 -2.50
CA ALA A 863 14.97 50.38 -3.25
C ALA A 863 13.57 50.47 -2.61
N GLU A 864 13.13 49.40 -1.92
CA GLU A 864 11.84 49.36 -1.20
C GLU A 864 11.75 50.37 -0.04
N TRP A 865 12.88 50.92 0.43
CA TRP A 865 12.92 51.96 1.46
C TRP A 865 12.64 53.37 0.92
N GLY A 866 12.32 53.52 -0.37
CA GLY A 866 12.05 54.82 -0.98
C GLY A 866 13.29 55.70 -1.19
N LEU A 867 14.47 55.08 -1.24
CA LEU A 867 15.74 55.78 -1.48
C LEU A 867 15.81 56.32 -2.92
N GLU A 868 16.30 57.54 -3.06
CA GLU A 868 16.45 58.21 -4.35
C GLU A 868 17.62 57.62 -5.15
N ASN A 869 17.35 57.12 -6.35
CA ASN A 869 18.36 56.46 -7.18
C ASN A 869 18.95 57.40 -8.24
N ASP A 870 19.71 58.41 -7.80
CA ASP A 870 20.43 59.28 -8.74
C ASP A 870 21.61 58.55 -9.42
N GLY A 871 22.11 57.47 -8.82
CA GLY A 871 23.25 56.67 -9.30
C GLY A 871 24.63 57.33 -9.13
N SER A 872 24.71 58.67 -9.12
CA SER A 872 25.95 59.42 -8.89
C SER A 872 25.72 60.74 -8.14
N LEU A 873 26.73 61.23 -7.42
CA LEU A 873 26.69 62.53 -6.73
C LEU A 873 26.43 63.70 -7.69
N ALA A 874 26.95 63.63 -8.92
CA ALA A 874 26.69 64.64 -9.93
C ALA A 874 25.22 64.59 -10.39
N ASN A 875 24.60 63.42 -10.51
CA ASN A 875 23.16 63.33 -10.81
C ASN A 875 22.31 63.88 -9.65
N ALA A 876 22.70 63.62 -8.40
CA ALA A 876 22.03 64.19 -7.21
C ALA A 876 22.12 65.73 -7.20
N ALA A 877 23.31 66.29 -7.45
CA ALA A 877 23.51 67.73 -7.57
C ALA A 877 22.72 68.34 -8.76
N TYR A 878 22.67 67.64 -9.90
CA TYR A 878 21.88 68.04 -11.07
C TYR A 878 20.38 68.05 -10.76
N ARG A 879 19.89 67.08 -10.00
CA ARG A 879 18.50 67.01 -9.53
C ARG A 879 18.18 68.17 -8.59
N VAL A 880 19.03 68.43 -7.59
CA VAL A 880 18.88 69.55 -6.66
C VAL A 880 18.81 70.91 -7.37
N LEU A 881 19.67 71.15 -8.39
CA LEU A 881 19.62 72.36 -9.21
C LEU A 881 18.37 72.40 -10.12
N THR A 882 17.96 71.26 -10.66
CA THR A 882 16.76 71.13 -11.50
C THR A 882 15.47 71.42 -10.72
N GLU A 883 15.36 70.90 -9.50
CA GLU A 883 14.23 71.12 -8.58
C GLU A 883 14.19 72.55 -8.04
N ALA A 884 15.36 73.15 -7.79
CA ALA A 884 15.45 74.54 -7.35
C ALA A 884 15.03 75.53 -8.44
N GLY A 885 15.21 75.18 -9.72
CA GLY A 885 14.86 76.02 -10.86
C GLY A 885 15.71 77.29 -11.02
N LYS A 886 16.75 77.46 -10.20
CA LYS A 886 17.64 78.63 -10.16
C LYS A 886 19.06 78.23 -9.71
N PRO A 887 20.10 79.03 -10.02
CA PRO A 887 21.46 78.81 -9.52
C PRO A 887 21.52 78.75 -8.00
N LEU A 888 22.40 77.91 -7.46
CA LEU A 888 22.59 77.74 -6.01
C LEU A 888 24.07 77.80 -5.64
N HIS A 889 24.37 78.35 -4.46
CA HIS A 889 25.71 78.27 -3.85
C HIS A 889 26.07 76.81 -3.53
N ALA A 890 27.35 76.45 -3.71
CA ALA A 890 27.88 75.11 -3.49
C ALA A 890 27.45 74.51 -2.15
N ASP A 891 27.63 75.25 -1.05
CA ASP A 891 27.24 74.83 0.30
C ASP A 891 25.74 74.43 0.40
N ILE A 892 24.83 75.11 -0.32
CA ILE A 892 23.39 74.79 -0.33
C ILE A 892 23.12 73.49 -1.11
N ILE A 893 23.86 73.28 -2.22
CA ILE A 893 23.76 72.03 -2.99
C ILE A 893 24.31 70.87 -2.16
N VAL A 894 25.45 71.07 -1.50
CA VAL A 894 26.09 70.13 -0.59
C VAL A 894 25.12 69.75 0.54
N ASP A 895 24.56 70.71 1.27
CA ASP A 895 23.58 70.46 2.35
C ASP A 895 22.34 69.70 1.88
N ARG A 896 21.84 69.99 0.67
CA ARG A 896 20.68 69.29 0.10
C ARG A 896 21.01 67.85 -0.30
N VAL A 897 22.15 67.62 -0.95
CA VAL A 897 22.62 66.28 -1.31
C VAL A 897 22.93 65.44 -0.07
N LEU A 898 23.54 66.02 0.96
CA LEU A 898 23.88 65.31 2.21
C LEU A 898 22.67 64.85 3.04
N LYS A 899 21.47 65.40 2.81
CA LYS A 899 20.23 64.90 3.42
C LYS A 899 19.82 63.52 2.89
N THR A 900 20.25 63.17 1.67
CA THR A 900 19.85 61.94 0.98
C THR A 900 21.04 61.01 0.69
N TRP A 901 22.26 61.55 0.61
CA TRP A 901 23.50 60.82 0.40
C TRP A 901 24.43 60.85 1.63
N LYS A 902 24.78 59.65 2.14
CA LYS A 902 25.77 59.45 3.21
C LYS A 902 27.21 59.59 2.65
N VAL A 903 27.68 60.82 2.43
CA VAL A 903 29.04 61.14 1.94
C VAL A 903 29.69 62.30 2.69
N VAL A 904 30.98 62.55 2.45
CA VAL A 904 31.71 63.72 2.99
C VAL A 904 31.41 64.96 2.13
N PRO A 905 31.18 66.16 2.70
CA PRO A 905 30.86 67.39 1.97
C PRO A 905 31.75 67.66 0.74
N GLY A 906 33.07 67.48 0.90
CA GLY A 906 34.06 67.69 -0.17
C GLY A 906 33.88 66.78 -1.40
N SER A 907 33.23 65.62 -1.26
CA SER A 907 32.93 64.75 -2.41
C SER A 907 31.82 65.31 -3.30
N VAL A 908 30.84 66.01 -2.73
CA VAL A 908 29.79 66.69 -3.50
C VAL A 908 30.36 67.93 -4.19
N ALA A 909 31.19 68.71 -3.49
CA ALA A 909 31.90 69.85 -4.07
C ALA A 909 32.84 69.42 -5.22
N ALA A 910 33.55 68.30 -5.07
CA ALA A 910 34.38 67.73 -6.14
C ALA A 910 33.54 67.32 -7.37
N ALA A 911 32.36 66.74 -7.17
CA ALA A 911 31.45 66.39 -8.27
C ALA A 911 30.93 67.62 -9.02
N LEU A 912 30.61 68.72 -8.32
CA LEU A 912 30.24 70.00 -8.92
C LEU A 912 31.36 70.63 -9.74
N TYR A 913 32.62 70.43 -9.34
CA TYR A 913 33.79 70.98 -10.04
C TYR A 913 34.27 70.13 -11.22
N THR A 914 34.05 68.81 -11.18
CA THR A 914 34.61 67.86 -12.15
C THR A 914 33.64 67.36 -13.22
N ASP A 915 32.33 67.52 -13.04
CA ASP A 915 31.33 67.11 -14.04
C ASP A 915 30.98 68.28 -14.98
N ASP A 916 31.25 68.11 -16.27
CA ASP A 916 31.11 69.14 -17.32
C ASP A 916 29.68 69.74 -17.43
N ARG A 917 28.65 69.04 -16.93
CA ARG A 917 27.26 69.52 -16.91
C ARG A 917 27.07 70.75 -16.03
N PHE A 918 27.99 70.99 -15.10
CA PHE A 918 27.98 72.18 -14.25
C PHE A 918 28.90 73.26 -14.80
N PHE A 919 28.56 74.50 -14.45
CA PHE A 919 29.49 75.61 -14.54
C PHE A 919 29.29 76.53 -13.33
N ASN A 920 30.40 77.12 -12.88
CA ASN A 920 30.44 78.11 -11.82
C ASN A 920 30.20 79.50 -12.46
N ILE A 921 29.22 80.23 -11.95
CA ILE A 921 28.83 81.57 -12.43
C ILE A 921 29.67 82.67 -11.76
N GLY A 922 30.32 82.36 -10.64
CA GLY A 922 30.97 83.30 -9.72
C GLY A 922 30.63 82.94 -8.27
N ASN A 923 31.48 83.30 -7.32
CA ASN A 923 31.25 83.12 -5.86
C ASN A 923 30.72 81.73 -5.45
N ASN A 924 31.26 80.66 -6.04
CA ASN A 924 30.84 79.27 -5.81
C ASN A 924 29.34 79.00 -6.07
N VAL A 925 28.69 79.78 -6.93
CA VAL A 925 27.32 79.56 -7.39
C VAL A 925 27.35 78.70 -8.66
N TYR A 926 26.66 77.56 -8.66
CA TYR A 926 26.66 76.60 -9.76
C TYR A 926 25.31 76.56 -10.48
N TRP A 927 25.36 76.29 -11.79
CA TRP A 927 24.18 76.06 -12.64
C TRP A 927 24.44 74.98 -13.70
N ILE A 928 23.37 74.55 -14.38
CA ILE A 928 23.38 73.51 -15.40
C ILE A 928 23.71 74.15 -16.76
N ARG A 929 24.79 73.69 -17.41
CA ARG A 929 25.34 74.26 -18.64
C ARG A 929 24.36 74.27 -19.83
N ASP A 930 23.51 73.25 -19.91
CA ASP A 930 22.56 73.05 -21.01
C ASP A 930 21.19 73.72 -20.76
N ARG A 931 21.09 74.64 -19.80
CA ARG A 931 19.86 75.40 -19.52
C ARG A 931 20.12 76.91 -19.53
N GLU A 932 19.21 77.66 -20.15
CA GLU A 932 19.21 79.11 -20.07
C GLU A 932 19.22 79.59 -18.61
N LEU A 933 19.99 80.64 -18.34
CA LEU A 933 20.09 81.29 -17.04
C LEU A 933 18.78 82.05 -16.77
N PRO A 934 18.07 81.80 -15.66
CA PRO A 934 16.84 82.53 -15.34
C PRO A 934 17.11 84.04 -15.17
N GLU A 935 16.27 84.90 -15.74
CA GLU A 935 16.43 86.36 -15.70
C GLU A 935 16.30 86.97 -14.29
N THR A 936 15.82 86.22 -13.29
CA THR A 936 15.50 86.73 -11.95
C THR A 936 16.36 86.11 -10.84
N SER A 937 17.16 86.97 -10.20
CA SER A 937 17.89 86.80 -8.94
C SER A 937 18.84 85.61 -8.80
N LEU A 938 20.15 85.92 -8.75
CA LEU A 938 21.12 85.14 -7.99
C LEU A 938 20.67 85.10 -6.53
N ASP A 939 20.25 83.94 -6.05
CA ASP A 939 19.83 83.74 -4.67
C ASP A 939 21.00 83.21 -3.83
N PHE A 940 21.68 84.13 -3.13
CA PHE A 940 22.70 83.79 -2.14
C PHE A 940 22.11 83.17 -0.86
N GLY A 941 20.77 83.15 -0.71
CA GLY A 941 20.08 82.62 0.46
C GLY A 941 20.47 83.32 1.77
N ASP A 942 20.28 82.60 2.88
CA ASP A 942 20.73 83.03 4.22
C ASP A 942 22.25 82.86 4.44
N LEU A 943 23.04 82.57 3.40
CA LEU A 943 24.44 82.13 3.54
C LEU A 943 25.35 83.20 4.18
N PHE A 944 25.00 84.48 3.99
CA PHE A 944 25.64 85.60 4.67
C PHE A 944 25.30 85.58 6.17
N GLY A 945 24.02 85.38 6.51
CA GLY A 945 23.53 85.31 7.89
C GLY A 945 24.03 84.08 8.67
N THR A 946 24.15 82.91 8.03
CA THR A 946 24.70 81.70 8.67
C THR A 946 26.21 81.80 8.87
N LYS A 947 26.97 82.34 7.91
CA LYS A 947 28.40 82.64 8.10
C LYS A 947 28.62 83.72 9.17
N LEU A 948 27.76 84.74 9.24
CA LEU A 948 27.78 85.72 10.33
C LEU A 948 27.55 85.02 11.68
N ALA A 949 26.47 84.25 11.83
CA ALA A 949 26.11 83.59 13.07
C ALA A 949 27.14 82.54 13.54
N GLN A 950 27.81 81.87 12.61
CA GLN A 950 28.89 80.94 12.93
C GLN A 950 30.15 81.67 13.41
N ARG A 951 30.56 82.75 12.74
CA ARG A 951 31.69 83.58 13.20
C ARG A 951 31.39 84.34 14.48
N GLN A 952 30.15 84.78 14.67
CA GLN A 952 29.70 85.42 15.91
C GLN A 952 29.80 84.45 17.10
N LYS A 953 29.48 83.16 16.91
CA LYS A 953 29.73 82.11 17.92
C LYS A 953 31.21 81.83 18.18
N GLU A 954 32.08 82.00 17.18
CA GLU A 954 33.54 81.87 17.35
C GLU A 954 34.12 83.07 18.12
N ILE A 955 33.63 84.28 17.85
CA ILE A 955 33.96 85.50 18.60
C ILE A 955 33.43 85.40 20.05
N GLU A 956 32.21 84.89 20.26
CA GLU A 956 31.65 84.59 21.58
C GLU A 956 32.45 83.50 22.33
N HIS A 957 33.17 82.62 21.63
CA HIS A 957 34.09 81.62 22.22
C HIS A 957 35.48 82.18 22.53
N TRP A 958 35.79 83.43 22.15
CA TRP A 958 37.08 84.06 22.42
C TRP A 958 37.16 84.80 23.76
N ASP A 959 36.20 84.58 24.66
CA ASP A 959 36.20 85.22 25.98
C ASP A 959 37.23 84.58 26.94
N ASN A 960 38.47 85.02 26.83
CA ASN A 960 39.52 84.93 27.86
C ASN A 960 40.51 86.11 27.76
N GLY A 961 40.01 87.34 27.92
CA GLY A 961 40.80 88.41 28.53
C GLY A 961 41.60 89.36 27.62
N ILE A 962 41.12 89.70 26.43
CA ILE A 962 41.67 90.79 25.61
C ILE A 962 40.58 91.85 25.37
N GLN A 963 40.90 93.13 25.62
CA GLN A 963 40.02 94.25 25.26
C GLN A 963 40.01 94.41 23.73
N TYR A 964 38.84 94.25 23.12
CA TYR A 964 38.64 94.48 21.68
C TYR A 964 38.43 95.96 21.36
N ASP A 965 39.02 96.42 20.25
CA ASP A 965 38.68 97.69 19.61
C ASP A 965 37.59 97.45 18.56
N THR A 966 36.59 98.33 18.53
CA THR A 966 35.53 98.39 17.52
C THR A 966 36.04 98.46 16.07
N HIS A 967 37.29 98.84 15.82
CA HIS A 967 37.89 98.75 14.48
C HIS A 967 38.08 97.31 14.00
N ASP A 968 38.44 96.36 14.87
CA ASP A 968 38.70 94.98 14.46
C ASP A 968 37.42 94.28 13.99
N GLU A 969 36.27 94.57 14.62
CA GLU A 969 34.95 94.08 14.15
C GLU A 969 34.55 94.68 12.80
N VAL A 970 34.84 95.97 12.58
CA VAL A 970 34.51 96.67 11.32
C VAL A 970 35.38 96.17 10.16
N ASP A 971 36.67 95.93 10.41
CA ASP A 971 37.55 95.34 9.40
C ASP A 971 37.25 93.85 9.17
N LEU A 972 36.81 93.08 10.18
CA LEU A 972 36.26 91.72 9.99
C LEU A 972 35.02 91.72 9.09
N LEU A 973 34.06 92.62 9.35
CA LEU A 973 32.85 92.76 8.53
C LEU A 973 33.18 93.24 7.12
N ARG A 974 34.25 94.04 6.94
CA ARG A 974 34.77 94.43 5.63
C ARG A 974 35.44 93.27 4.90
N ASP A 975 36.17 92.40 5.57
CA ASP A 975 36.76 91.18 4.98
C ASP A 975 35.67 90.17 4.55
N ILE A 976 34.61 90.01 5.36
CA ILE A 976 33.42 89.22 5.00
C ILE A 976 32.70 89.85 3.80
N GLY A 977 32.62 91.18 3.73
CA GLY A 977 32.02 91.90 2.61
C GLY A 977 32.81 91.77 1.30
N THR A 978 34.09 92.13 1.31
CA THR A 978 34.97 92.07 0.13
C THR A 978 35.08 90.64 -0.42
N GLY A 979 35.28 89.64 0.45
CA GLY A 979 35.32 88.23 0.05
C GLY A 979 34.00 87.64 -0.47
N PHE A 980 32.86 88.36 -0.36
CA PHE A 980 31.54 87.91 -0.80
C PHE A 980 30.96 88.75 -1.95
N PHE A 981 31.45 89.98 -2.16
CA PHE A 981 30.94 90.93 -3.16
C PHE A 981 31.94 91.35 -4.26
N ASP A 982 33.25 91.13 -4.10
CA ASP A 982 34.26 91.48 -5.12
C ASP A 982 34.63 90.33 -6.09
N GLY A 983 33.99 89.16 -5.98
CA GLY A 983 34.24 87.95 -6.80
C GLY A 983 33.19 87.65 -7.87
#